data_AF-A0A4V2G7I8-F1
#
_entry.id   AF-A0A4V2G7I8-F1
#
_cell.length_a   1.000
_cell.length_b   1.000
_cell.length_c   1.000
_cell.angle_alpha   90.00
_cell.angle_beta   90.00
_cell.angle_gamma   90.00
#
_symmetry.space_group_name_H-M   'P 1'
#
loop_
_entity.id
_entity.type
_entity.pdbx_description
1 polymer ?
#
loop_
_entity_poly.entity_id
_entity_poly.type
_entity_poly.pdbx_seq_one_letter_code
_entity_poly.pdbx_strand_id
1 'polypeptide(L)'
;MAVLAAGLFADPAAAETVPDVPLAEDRAGVVQLMISGGPTTSLEARMALLGSDADLQRFVANGQQEAQLRDDRVVLAQLMALSGPAMTQAAQPILRSDAATVRAFLQTGYLTPLQKDQRARVADIMAVGGAATNQAAQDALKSGDAAVTEFLSSGQYTAQIRDNRDEVARIMSVGGPEVQRTAQVALRGTPSDVREYLDSGQHIARARDQEVLTVSQLAELARKAQQAAAKETQAAKDAAAAAVRSAALAKEAAQTAAAETAAARNSAEKAAAAAGRAADAAQGAADAARDAISAANAANAAARVAANAAARAASAASAAATAASGAYRAAGAAAVDARNAHDARVAAQRARDMGTAARDSAAAALQSQQAATAAGDAAKAARGAVANSYAAAAAAEQAGAQANVSEREARRARAAAARARNLAGVADRAADRAESLARKSAQAAGEAHRHAIAAAEHAEAAAKAADDAADHAGDAATAAKKSTQHANSAQAAADIAVNAATEAARIEEANRAADAERLKLETEQKIQDARDARQEQSAQPVLPTEDTPELQRVDAETTRLLNEATAAGASADVVRNSGRQAAMRLVESGSPWTRTAAEDALAGGDADLKKFLTAGRALAAEQDDRDRVVNMATTTDKAAFKTAAQAALAGDHAKVVQFLRLPMYEGRVRDDRAAIAEIMAKGGPATDAAAQKALDGTPADAYEFLRTGQYTAAERDDRVAIADIMEKGGPEVKASAQVALNGPRDFLRLFLTEVQYRATQRDQDTAMHVATVRQYVAEAAQSGALAQADAARAADVAARARKASDEAAAHADRAKKLAAEANKYKEQAAQSAAQAKASADQAAASAKSARDAANSARQSANAATASAAQATSSARAARSSANWAYSSARRARQSALDAGKDATLAAEASLDALETYLAKQRAEASTAVDGSVREWFFGREIEGEVRGRVSSNAKAPGNGIVVLRLFISDRYFYCPFAQPICGKGDGRSFSNRFDAGYRVIVAWDTETGQITMTAAPSCFRFGYCSPPLKFGEGNDIEVLVGQNGKLEVKVRAQSSVKGVPAINQRIGVEIAGGKTKVSIDGDPYPDFEALRFRGNSQTGDVLAQSTHANPGGPIVQLWDGTSNRKTSWTDGSNDQARAAVAELGRLEYEYCRIAPQMPSCR
;
A
#
# COMPACT_ATOMS: atom_id res chain seq x y z
N MET A 1 -70.53 -9.30 136.33
CA MET A 1 -70.97 -8.44 137.46
C MET A 1 -69.93 -8.53 138.58
N ALA A 2 -69.96 -7.59 139.53
CA ALA A 2 -69.54 -7.75 140.93
C ALA A 2 -68.06 -8.07 141.32
N VAL A 3 -67.38 -7.02 141.84
CA VAL A 3 -66.92 -6.91 143.25
C VAL A 3 -65.59 -7.56 143.75
N LEU A 4 -64.68 -6.66 144.17
CA LEU A 4 -63.69 -6.64 145.28
C LEU A 4 -62.71 -7.81 145.57
N ALA A 5 -61.43 -7.55 145.30
CA ALA A 5 -60.41 -7.00 146.23
C ALA A 5 -60.16 -7.57 147.66
N ALA A 6 -58.87 -7.87 147.88
CA ALA A 6 -57.99 -7.51 149.02
C ALA A 6 -58.06 -8.23 150.39
N GLY A 7 -56.87 -8.61 150.90
CA GLY A 7 -56.59 -9.01 152.30
C GLY A 7 -55.16 -9.58 152.49
N LEU A 8 -54.37 -8.99 153.40
CA LEU A 8 -53.10 -9.55 153.92
C LEU A 8 -53.40 -10.38 155.20
N PHE A 9 -52.54 -11.24 155.77
CA PHE A 9 -51.13 -11.07 156.20
C PHE A 9 -50.37 -12.42 156.33
N ALA A 10 -49.09 -12.34 156.71
CA ALA A 10 -48.22 -13.47 157.12
C ALA A 10 -48.73 -14.15 158.43
N ASP A 11 -48.27 -15.33 158.88
CA ASP A 11 -46.87 -15.70 159.21
C ASP A 11 -46.60 -17.24 159.11
N PRO A 12 -45.41 -17.79 159.45
CA PRO A 12 -44.87 -18.95 158.72
C PRO A 12 -44.99 -20.35 159.37
N ALA A 13 -44.66 -21.34 158.53
CA ALA A 13 -44.05 -22.65 158.84
C ALA A 13 -44.87 -23.74 159.56
N ALA A 14 -45.32 -24.70 158.76
CA ALA A 14 -45.25 -26.13 159.08
C ALA A 14 -44.73 -26.88 157.85
N ALA A 15 -43.92 -27.92 158.04
CA ALA A 15 -43.42 -28.74 156.94
C ALA A 15 -44.34 -29.95 156.74
N GLU A 16 -45.01 -30.05 155.59
CA GLU A 16 -45.66 -31.29 155.17
C GLU A 16 -44.66 -32.19 154.45
N THR A 17 -44.63 -33.45 154.86
CA THR A 17 -43.85 -34.51 154.22
C THR A 17 -44.48 -34.89 152.89
N VAL A 18 -43.75 -34.74 151.78
CA VAL A 18 -44.11 -35.37 150.51
C VAL A 18 -44.11 -36.89 150.73
N PRO A 19 -45.17 -37.63 150.31
CA PRO A 19 -45.21 -39.08 150.48
C PRO A 19 -44.17 -39.78 149.60
N ASP A 20 -43.67 -40.91 150.09
CA ASP A 20 -42.65 -41.73 149.43
C ASP A 20 -43.30 -42.51 148.27
N VAL A 21 -43.17 -41.99 147.04
CA VAL A 21 -43.68 -42.62 145.82
C VAL A 21 -42.73 -43.77 145.42
N PRO A 22 -43.23 -44.98 145.11
CA PRO A 22 -42.37 -46.09 144.72
C PRO A 22 -41.58 -45.77 143.44
N LEU A 23 -40.24 -45.85 143.52
CA LEU A 23 -39.30 -45.61 142.42
C LEU A 23 -39.58 -46.37 141.10
N ALA A 24 -40.40 -47.43 141.14
CA ALA A 24 -40.84 -48.16 139.95
C ALA A 24 -41.92 -47.41 139.14
N GLU A 25 -42.81 -46.64 139.79
CA GLU A 25 -43.85 -45.86 139.10
C GLU A 25 -43.22 -44.67 138.35
N ASP A 26 -42.28 -43.97 139.00
CA ASP A 26 -41.40 -42.96 138.37
C ASP A 26 -40.71 -43.55 137.13
N ARG A 27 -40.09 -44.73 137.28
CA ARG A 27 -39.32 -45.36 136.21
C ARG A 27 -40.19 -45.77 135.01
N ALA A 28 -41.38 -46.31 135.25
CA ALA A 28 -42.35 -46.60 134.19
C ALA A 28 -42.84 -45.34 133.46
N GLY A 29 -43.10 -44.25 134.20
CA GLY A 29 -43.49 -42.96 133.61
C GLY A 29 -42.41 -42.39 132.68
N VAL A 30 -41.13 -42.49 133.06
CA VAL A 30 -40.02 -42.04 132.22
C VAL A 30 -39.81 -42.93 130.99
N VAL A 31 -40.11 -44.24 131.05
CA VAL A 31 -40.14 -45.09 129.84
C VAL A 31 -41.19 -44.61 128.84
N GLN A 32 -42.39 -44.24 129.29
CA GLN A 32 -43.41 -43.70 128.39
C GLN A 32 -43.02 -42.33 127.79
N LEU A 33 -42.30 -41.48 128.54
CA LEU A 33 -41.71 -40.24 128.02
C LEU A 33 -40.56 -40.49 127.03
N MET A 34 -39.81 -41.59 127.18
CA MET A 34 -38.82 -42.03 126.19
C MET A 34 -39.47 -42.40 124.85
N ILE A 35 -40.63 -43.07 124.89
CA ILE A 35 -41.33 -43.58 123.70
C ILE A 35 -42.14 -42.49 122.98
N SER A 36 -42.90 -41.71 123.76
CA SER A 36 -43.95 -40.81 123.23
C SER A 36 -43.63 -39.32 123.35
N GLY A 37 -42.58 -38.95 124.09
CA GLY A 37 -42.07 -37.58 124.13
C GLY A 37 -41.41 -37.18 122.82
N GLY A 38 -41.25 -35.87 122.60
CA GLY A 38 -40.48 -35.35 121.47
C GLY A 38 -38.98 -35.71 121.56
N PRO A 39 -38.16 -35.35 120.55
CA PRO A 39 -36.74 -35.74 120.49
C PRO A 39 -35.91 -35.42 121.75
N THR A 40 -36.14 -34.26 122.34
CA THR A 40 -35.46 -33.78 123.56
C THR A 40 -35.96 -34.51 124.79
N THR A 41 -37.28 -34.68 124.91
CA THR A 41 -37.96 -35.41 125.98
C THR A 41 -37.54 -36.88 125.98
N SER A 42 -37.47 -37.50 124.80
CA SER A 42 -36.98 -38.86 124.61
C SER A 42 -35.51 -38.98 125.01
N LEU A 43 -34.65 -38.04 124.56
CA LEU A 43 -33.23 -38.04 124.90
C LEU A 43 -32.98 -37.86 126.41
N GLU A 44 -33.65 -36.91 127.05
CA GLU A 44 -33.51 -36.65 128.48
C GLU A 44 -34.11 -37.80 129.33
N ALA A 45 -35.22 -38.41 128.89
CA ALA A 45 -35.77 -39.62 129.50
C ALA A 45 -34.79 -40.82 129.43
N ARG A 46 -34.11 -41.03 128.29
CA ARG A 46 -33.05 -42.06 128.16
C ARG A 46 -31.92 -41.79 129.15
N MET A 47 -31.45 -40.55 129.24
CA MET A 47 -30.39 -40.18 130.20
C MET A 47 -30.82 -40.43 131.65
N ALA A 48 -32.07 -40.10 131.99
CA ALA A 48 -32.64 -40.35 133.32
C ALA A 48 -32.77 -41.85 133.66
N LEU A 49 -33.15 -42.69 132.69
CA LEU A 49 -33.27 -44.14 132.86
C LEU A 49 -31.92 -44.87 132.97
N LEU A 50 -30.89 -44.38 132.28
CA LEU A 50 -29.50 -44.85 132.38
C LEU A 50 -28.77 -44.30 133.62
N GLY A 51 -29.23 -43.17 134.17
CA GLY A 51 -28.63 -42.51 135.34
C GLY A 51 -28.90 -43.22 136.66
N SER A 52 -28.49 -42.56 137.75
CA SER A 52 -28.86 -42.98 139.10
C SER A 52 -30.36 -42.73 139.36
N ASP A 53 -30.93 -43.38 140.37
CA ASP A 53 -32.33 -43.13 140.75
C ASP A 53 -32.54 -41.66 141.20
N ALA A 54 -31.48 -40.99 141.66
CA ALA A 54 -31.50 -39.55 141.94
C ALA A 54 -31.45 -38.66 140.68
N ASP A 55 -31.02 -39.18 139.52
CA ASP A 55 -31.19 -38.51 138.21
C ASP A 55 -32.62 -38.71 137.69
N LEU A 56 -33.15 -39.92 137.84
CA LEU A 56 -34.53 -40.27 137.49
C LEU A 56 -35.55 -39.36 138.21
N GLN A 57 -35.46 -39.26 139.54
CA GLN A 57 -36.33 -38.40 140.34
C GLN A 57 -36.21 -36.91 139.98
N ARG A 58 -35.02 -36.43 139.61
CA ARG A 58 -34.84 -35.04 139.11
C ARG A 58 -35.54 -34.81 137.78
N PHE A 59 -35.51 -35.78 136.87
CA PHE A 59 -36.22 -35.70 135.59
C PHE A 59 -37.73 -35.75 135.79
N VAL A 60 -38.25 -36.63 136.65
CA VAL A 60 -39.68 -36.69 136.98
C VAL A 60 -40.16 -35.39 137.64
N ALA A 61 -39.42 -34.86 138.62
CA ALA A 61 -39.84 -33.68 139.37
C ALA A 61 -39.97 -32.40 138.53
N ASN A 62 -39.05 -32.17 137.58
CA ASN A 62 -39.06 -30.95 136.74
C ASN A 62 -38.63 -31.19 135.29
N GLY A 63 -37.58 -32.00 135.06
CA GLY A 63 -36.92 -32.12 133.75
C GLY A 63 -37.86 -32.47 132.59
N GLN A 64 -38.82 -33.37 132.80
CA GLN A 64 -39.82 -33.75 131.78
C GLN A 64 -40.61 -32.56 131.21
N GLN A 65 -40.93 -31.55 132.04
CA GLN A 65 -41.73 -30.40 131.64
C GLN A 65 -40.91 -29.40 130.81
N GLU A 66 -39.62 -29.26 131.14
CA GLU A 66 -38.71 -28.44 130.35
C GLU A 66 -38.37 -29.09 129.01
N ALA A 67 -38.14 -30.41 128.99
CA ALA A 67 -37.80 -31.15 127.78
C ALA A 67 -38.96 -31.12 126.76
N GLN A 68 -40.20 -31.30 127.24
CA GLN A 68 -41.38 -31.15 126.38
C GLN A 68 -41.49 -29.73 125.82
N LEU A 69 -41.21 -28.69 126.63
CA LEU A 69 -41.17 -27.30 126.15
C LEU A 69 -40.05 -27.05 125.13
N ARG A 70 -38.90 -27.74 125.24
CA ARG A 70 -37.85 -27.70 124.22
C ARG A 70 -38.36 -28.29 122.89
N ASP A 71 -39.06 -29.42 122.93
CA ASP A 71 -39.61 -30.07 121.74
C ASP A 71 -40.78 -29.30 121.11
N ASP A 72 -41.73 -28.81 121.91
CA ASP A 72 -42.84 -27.98 121.42
C ASP A 72 -42.29 -26.76 120.65
N ARG A 73 -41.18 -26.17 121.12
CA ARG A 73 -40.49 -25.06 120.43
C ARG A 73 -39.74 -25.50 119.16
N VAL A 74 -39.23 -26.73 119.10
CA VAL A 74 -38.63 -27.29 117.86
C VAL A 74 -39.70 -27.55 116.80
N VAL A 75 -40.83 -28.17 117.16
CA VAL A 75 -41.96 -28.37 116.25
C VAL A 75 -42.49 -27.03 115.74
N LEU A 76 -42.58 -26.02 116.63
CA LEU A 76 -42.98 -24.67 116.25
C LEU A 76 -41.98 -24.03 115.26
N ALA A 77 -40.67 -24.19 115.46
CA ALA A 77 -39.65 -23.67 114.56
C ALA A 77 -39.64 -24.40 113.20
N GLN A 78 -39.87 -25.71 113.16
CA GLN A 78 -40.04 -26.47 111.91
C GLN A 78 -41.28 -25.99 111.15
N LEU A 79 -42.39 -25.73 111.85
CA LEU A 79 -43.62 -25.23 111.25
C LEU A 79 -43.44 -23.84 110.65
N MET A 80 -42.64 -22.96 111.29
CA MET A 80 -42.22 -21.68 110.72
C MET A 80 -41.37 -21.85 109.44
N ALA A 81 -40.44 -22.81 109.42
CA ALA A 81 -39.53 -23.04 108.29
C ALA A 81 -40.18 -23.70 107.07
N LEU A 82 -41.23 -24.51 107.27
CA LEU A 82 -41.98 -25.20 106.20
C LEU A 82 -43.21 -24.41 105.71
N SER A 83 -43.63 -23.39 106.46
CA SER A 83 -44.72 -22.47 106.08
C SER A 83 -44.14 -21.16 105.52
N GLY A 84 -44.87 -20.04 105.64
CA GLY A 84 -44.44 -18.75 105.11
C GLY A 84 -44.34 -17.63 106.17
N PRO A 85 -44.37 -16.36 105.72
CA PRO A 85 -44.24 -15.21 106.58
C PRO A 85 -45.34 -15.07 107.64
N ALA A 86 -46.57 -15.51 107.37
CA ALA A 86 -47.68 -15.40 108.32
C ALA A 86 -47.51 -16.40 109.49
N MET A 87 -47.07 -17.63 109.22
CA MET A 87 -46.68 -18.59 110.26
C MET A 87 -45.50 -18.08 111.06
N THR A 88 -44.45 -17.61 110.37
CA THR A 88 -43.28 -17.01 111.02
C THR A 88 -43.68 -15.88 111.96
N GLN A 89 -44.51 -14.94 111.50
CA GLN A 89 -44.98 -13.82 112.31
C GLN A 89 -45.83 -14.25 113.52
N ALA A 90 -46.71 -15.23 113.35
CA ALA A 90 -47.62 -15.70 114.40
C ALA A 90 -46.89 -16.54 115.47
N ALA A 91 -45.93 -17.37 115.07
CA ALA A 91 -45.17 -18.27 115.95
C ALA A 91 -43.96 -17.60 116.64
N GLN A 92 -43.36 -16.58 116.03
CA GLN A 92 -42.17 -15.91 116.58
C GLN A 92 -42.29 -15.39 118.03
N PRO A 93 -43.42 -14.81 118.50
CA PRO A 93 -43.57 -14.48 119.92
C PRO A 93 -43.77 -15.75 120.78
N ILE A 94 -44.54 -16.72 120.29
CA ILE A 94 -44.89 -17.96 120.99
C ILE A 94 -43.65 -18.79 121.36
N LEU A 95 -42.61 -18.79 120.52
CA LEU A 95 -41.31 -19.43 120.81
C LEU A 95 -40.68 -19.03 122.15
N ARG A 96 -41.04 -17.88 122.74
CA ARG A 96 -40.55 -17.41 124.05
C ARG A 96 -41.57 -17.52 125.18
N SER A 97 -42.81 -17.94 124.88
CA SER A 97 -43.89 -18.10 125.87
C SER A 97 -43.77 -19.38 126.69
N ASP A 98 -44.63 -19.53 127.70
CA ASP A 98 -44.78 -20.75 128.51
C ASP A 98 -45.29 -21.97 127.71
N ALA A 99 -45.18 -23.15 128.32
CA ALA A 99 -45.54 -24.43 127.70
C ALA A 99 -47.03 -24.64 127.46
N ALA A 100 -47.94 -23.86 128.08
CA ALA A 100 -49.35 -23.92 127.74
C ALA A 100 -49.60 -23.14 126.44
N THR A 101 -48.99 -21.96 126.32
CA THR A 101 -49.08 -21.08 125.16
C THR A 101 -48.47 -21.72 123.89
N VAL A 102 -47.31 -22.40 124.00
CA VAL A 102 -46.72 -23.11 122.84
C VAL A 102 -47.64 -24.26 122.38
N ARG A 103 -48.13 -25.10 123.29
CA ARG A 103 -49.00 -26.23 122.93
C ARG A 103 -50.35 -25.81 122.38
N ALA A 104 -50.97 -24.75 122.91
CA ALA A 104 -52.20 -24.19 122.35
C ALA A 104 -52.01 -23.72 120.89
N PHE A 105 -50.86 -23.12 120.56
CA PHE A 105 -50.54 -22.75 119.18
C PHE A 105 -50.36 -23.96 118.28
N LEU A 106 -49.60 -24.98 118.72
CA LEU A 106 -49.37 -26.21 117.96
C LEU A 106 -50.65 -27.04 117.74
N GLN A 107 -51.59 -27.01 118.67
CA GLN A 107 -52.84 -27.75 118.55
C GLN A 107 -53.80 -27.12 117.54
N THR A 108 -53.99 -25.79 117.56
CA THR A 108 -54.96 -25.10 116.68
C THR A 108 -54.53 -23.72 116.20
N GLY A 109 -53.73 -22.97 116.97
CA GLY A 109 -53.35 -21.58 116.63
C GLY A 109 -52.61 -21.41 115.30
N TYR A 110 -51.94 -22.46 114.81
CA TYR A 110 -51.22 -22.48 113.53
C TYR A 110 -52.11 -22.51 112.28
N LEU A 111 -53.39 -22.89 112.39
CA LEU A 111 -54.26 -23.10 111.21
C LEU A 111 -54.49 -21.80 110.43
N THR A 112 -54.82 -20.71 111.13
CA THR A 112 -55.06 -19.39 110.54
C THR A 112 -53.84 -18.82 109.79
N PRO A 113 -52.60 -18.84 110.32
CA PRO A 113 -51.44 -18.43 109.54
C PRO A 113 -51.10 -19.37 108.38
N LEU A 114 -51.26 -20.70 108.53
CA LEU A 114 -51.04 -21.64 107.44
C LEU A 114 -51.94 -21.33 106.22
N GLN A 115 -53.23 -21.06 106.47
CA GLN A 115 -54.19 -20.66 105.43
C GLN A 115 -53.77 -19.36 104.72
N LYS A 116 -53.19 -18.40 105.43
CA LYS A 116 -52.66 -17.16 104.84
C LYS A 116 -51.46 -17.42 103.94
N ASP A 117 -50.52 -18.24 104.39
CA ASP A 117 -49.31 -18.59 103.63
C ASP A 117 -49.65 -19.44 102.39
N GLN A 118 -50.60 -20.38 102.50
CA GLN A 118 -51.14 -21.11 101.36
C GLN A 118 -51.78 -20.17 100.33
N ARG A 119 -52.63 -19.22 100.76
CA ARG A 119 -53.25 -18.23 99.86
C ARG A 119 -52.23 -17.28 99.22
N ALA A 120 -51.17 -16.91 99.94
CA ALA A 120 -50.04 -16.17 99.37
C ALA A 120 -49.32 -17.00 98.30
N ARG A 121 -49.03 -18.28 98.55
CA ARG A 121 -48.39 -19.18 97.58
C ARG A 121 -49.23 -19.38 96.30
N VAL A 122 -50.56 -19.36 96.41
CA VAL A 122 -51.44 -19.34 95.22
C VAL A 122 -51.34 -18.02 94.46
N ALA A 123 -51.20 -16.87 95.14
CA ALA A 123 -50.95 -15.59 94.48
C ALA A 123 -49.57 -15.53 93.80
N ASP A 124 -48.54 -16.15 94.38
CA ASP A 124 -47.22 -16.29 93.76
C ASP A 124 -47.29 -17.13 92.47
N ILE A 125 -48.02 -18.26 92.52
CA ILE A 125 -48.31 -19.09 91.33
C ILE A 125 -49.10 -18.28 90.28
N MET A 126 -50.05 -17.43 90.69
CA MET A 126 -50.78 -16.54 89.78
C MET A 126 -49.92 -15.44 89.15
N ALA A 127 -48.82 -15.04 89.79
CA ALA A 127 -47.92 -14.01 89.27
C ALA A 127 -47.05 -14.50 88.11
N VAL A 128 -46.82 -15.82 88.00
CA VAL A 128 -46.03 -16.47 86.95
C VAL A 128 -46.84 -17.44 86.07
N GLY A 129 -48.09 -17.73 86.44
CA GLY A 129 -48.97 -18.66 85.75
C GLY A 129 -49.56 -18.10 84.45
N GLY A 130 -49.89 -19.01 83.53
CA GLY A 130 -50.65 -18.68 82.32
C GLY A 130 -52.15 -18.55 82.60
N ALA A 131 -52.94 -18.33 81.55
CA ALA A 131 -54.37 -18.08 81.65
C ALA A 131 -55.15 -19.23 82.33
N ALA A 132 -54.81 -20.49 82.04
CA ALA A 132 -55.45 -21.65 82.65
C ALA A 132 -55.06 -21.80 84.13
N THR A 133 -53.76 -21.63 84.46
CA THR A 133 -53.26 -21.65 85.83
C THR A 133 -53.92 -20.56 86.67
N ASN A 134 -54.04 -19.34 86.12
CA ASN A 134 -54.60 -18.19 86.83
C ASN A 134 -56.11 -18.32 87.03
N GLN A 135 -56.84 -18.93 86.07
CA GLN A 135 -58.26 -19.26 86.24
C GLN A 135 -58.45 -20.28 87.37
N ALA A 136 -57.72 -21.40 87.33
CA ALA A 136 -57.82 -22.47 88.33
C ALA A 136 -57.44 -21.97 89.75
N ALA A 137 -56.41 -21.13 89.85
CA ALA A 137 -56.00 -20.48 91.09
C ALA A 137 -57.07 -19.53 91.66
N GLN A 138 -57.69 -18.70 90.81
CA GLN A 138 -58.79 -17.83 91.23
C GLN A 138 -60.00 -18.63 91.73
N ASP A 139 -60.34 -19.73 91.06
CA ASP A 139 -61.48 -20.56 91.45
C ASP A 139 -61.20 -21.30 92.77
N ALA A 140 -59.98 -21.80 92.98
CA ALA A 140 -59.53 -22.32 94.27
C ALA A 140 -59.64 -21.28 95.41
N LEU A 141 -59.20 -20.03 95.18
CA LEU A 141 -59.28 -18.96 96.17
C LEU A 141 -60.72 -18.58 96.55
N LYS A 142 -61.68 -18.73 95.62
CA LYS A 142 -63.13 -18.54 95.85
C LYS A 142 -63.76 -19.72 96.60
N SER A 143 -63.34 -20.95 96.29
CA SER A 143 -63.93 -22.19 96.84
C SER A 143 -63.46 -22.55 98.26
N GLY A 144 -62.50 -21.83 98.83
CA GLY A 144 -62.10 -21.97 100.24
C GLY A 144 -60.81 -22.77 100.44
N ASP A 145 -60.35 -22.88 101.70
CA ASP A 145 -58.97 -23.28 101.99
C ASP A 145 -58.65 -24.74 101.64
N ALA A 146 -59.66 -25.61 101.60
CA ALA A 146 -59.52 -26.97 101.07
C ALA A 146 -59.24 -26.97 99.55
N ALA A 147 -59.92 -26.11 98.78
CA ALA A 147 -59.68 -25.97 97.34
C ALA A 147 -58.34 -25.27 97.04
N VAL A 148 -57.92 -24.31 97.89
CA VAL A 148 -56.57 -23.74 97.88
C VAL A 148 -55.52 -24.83 98.09
N THR A 149 -55.74 -25.74 99.05
CA THR A 149 -54.82 -26.86 99.32
C THR A 149 -54.77 -27.83 98.13
N GLU A 150 -55.91 -28.20 97.54
CA GLU A 150 -55.97 -29.09 96.38
C GLU A 150 -55.36 -28.48 95.10
N PHE A 151 -55.51 -27.17 94.91
CA PHE A 151 -54.83 -26.46 93.83
C PHE A 151 -53.31 -26.49 94.00
N LEU A 152 -52.81 -26.31 95.23
CA LEU A 152 -51.39 -26.36 95.54
C LEU A 152 -50.79 -27.77 95.41
N SER A 153 -51.56 -28.84 95.68
CA SER A 153 -51.10 -30.23 95.56
C SER A 153 -51.18 -30.78 94.14
N SER A 154 -52.28 -30.54 93.40
CA SER A 154 -52.54 -31.16 92.09
C SER A 154 -53.00 -30.18 91.00
N GLY A 155 -53.86 -29.23 91.36
CA GLY A 155 -54.59 -28.41 90.38
C GLY A 155 -53.70 -27.52 89.52
N GLN A 156 -52.67 -26.92 90.12
CA GLN A 156 -51.72 -26.04 89.41
C GLN A 156 -51.04 -26.74 88.23
N TYR A 157 -50.66 -28.01 88.39
CA TYR A 157 -49.93 -28.76 87.37
C TYR A 157 -50.84 -29.12 86.18
N THR A 158 -52.08 -29.53 86.46
CA THR A 158 -53.08 -29.82 85.42
C THR A 158 -53.42 -28.56 84.60
N ALA A 159 -53.44 -27.40 85.23
CA ALA A 159 -53.66 -26.13 84.55
C ALA A 159 -52.45 -25.70 83.71
N GLN A 160 -51.24 -25.80 84.25
CA GLN A 160 -50.00 -25.46 83.54
C GLN A 160 -49.79 -26.31 82.26
N ILE A 161 -50.24 -27.58 82.24
CA ILE A 161 -50.20 -28.42 81.04
C ILE A 161 -51.03 -27.83 79.88
N ARG A 162 -52.13 -27.12 80.17
CA ARG A 162 -52.91 -26.39 79.16
C ARG A 162 -52.17 -25.14 78.69
N ASP A 163 -51.66 -24.34 79.62
CA ASP A 163 -50.88 -23.12 79.30
C ASP A 163 -49.68 -23.44 78.40
N ASN A 164 -48.96 -24.53 78.66
CA ASN A 164 -47.87 -25.03 77.82
C ASN A 164 -48.34 -25.34 76.38
N ARG A 165 -49.47 -26.07 76.22
CA ARG A 165 -50.01 -26.43 74.89
C ARG A 165 -50.53 -25.21 74.12
N ASP A 166 -51.16 -24.26 74.81
CA ASP A 166 -51.60 -23.01 74.22
C ASP A 166 -50.41 -22.14 73.77
N GLU A 167 -49.29 -22.15 74.50
CA GLU A 167 -48.06 -21.47 74.07
C GLU A 167 -47.43 -22.13 72.84
N VAL A 168 -47.36 -23.46 72.78
CA VAL A 168 -46.89 -24.16 71.56
C VAL A 168 -47.82 -23.88 70.36
N ALA A 169 -49.12 -23.77 70.57
CA ALA A 169 -50.07 -23.37 69.52
C ALA A 169 -49.87 -21.91 69.07
N ARG A 170 -49.53 -20.99 69.98
CA ARG A 170 -49.12 -19.60 69.63
C ARG A 170 -47.82 -19.57 68.83
N ILE A 171 -46.79 -20.30 69.28
CA ILE A 171 -45.50 -20.43 68.58
C ILE A 171 -45.69 -21.00 67.17
N MET A 172 -46.53 -22.03 67.04
CA MET A 172 -46.87 -22.65 65.76
C MET A 172 -47.52 -21.65 64.79
N SER A 173 -48.47 -20.82 65.24
CA SER A 173 -49.26 -19.96 64.34
C SER A 173 -48.48 -18.80 63.70
N VAL A 174 -47.31 -18.45 64.25
CA VAL A 174 -46.38 -17.44 63.71
C VAL A 174 -45.01 -18.00 63.31
N GLY A 175 -44.84 -19.31 63.39
CA GLY A 175 -43.59 -20.01 63.06
C GLY A 175 -43.34 -20.16 61.56
N GLY A 176 -42.08 -20.38 61.18
CA GLY A 176 -41.73 -20.86 59.84
C GLY A 176 -42.06 -22.35 59.65
N PRO A 177 -41.77 -22.92 58.46
CA PRO A 177 -42.09 -24.31 58.14
C PRO A 177 -41.59 -25.35 59.15
N GLU A 178 -40.35 -25.26 59.61
CA GLU A 178 -39.81 -26.21 60.60
C GLU A 178 -40.45 -25.98 61.97
N VAL A 179 -40.61 -24.73 62.42
CA VAL A 179 -41.33 -24.43 63.68
C VAL A 179 -42.74 -25.00 63.66
N GLN A 180 -43.48 -24.83 62.56
CA GLN A 180 -44.82 -25.40 62.38
C GLN A 180 -44.82 -26.93 62.39
N ARG A 181 -43.85 -27.56 61.72
CA ARG A 181 -43.73 -29.02 61.64
C ARG A 181 -43.41 -29.63 63.01
N THR A 182 -42.42 -29.09 63.72
CA THR A 182 -42.00 -29.60 65.03
C THR A 182 -43.02 -29.30 66.13
N ALA A 183 -43.70 -28.14 66.10
CA ALA A 183 -44.78 -27.84 67.04
C ALA A 183 -45.97 -28.81 66.89
N GLN A 184 -46.31 -29.23 65.66
CA GLN A 184 -47.33 -30.26 65.43
C GLN A 184 -46.95 -31.64 66.00
N VAL A 185 -45.66 -31.99 66.02
CA VAL A 185 -45.19 -33.23 66.66
C VAL A 185 -45.35 -33.11 68.19
N ALA A 186 -44.86 -32.02 68.79
CA ALA A 186 -44.98 -31.77 70.22
C ALA A 186 -46.46 -31.72 70.70
N LEU A 187 -47.35 -31.07 69.95
CA LEU A 187 -48.79 -30.99 70.24
C LEU A 187 -49.54 -32.32 70.11
N ARG A 188 -48.94 -33.36 69.52
CA ARG A 188 -49.45 -34.75 69.53
C ARG A 188 -48.84 -35.60 70.64
N GLY A 189 -47.77 -35.13 71.29
CA GLY A 189 -47.06 -35.82 72.36
C GLY A 189 -47.63 -35.59 73.77
N THR A 190 -46.90 -36.16 74.74
CA THR A 190 -47.14 -36.05 76.18
C THR A 190 -46.93 -34.61 76.69
N PRO A 191 -47.29 -34.29 77.94
CA PRO A 191 -46.92 -33.01 78.55
C PRO A 191 -45.41 -32.75 78.59
N SER A 192 -44.58 -33.80 78.59
CA SER A 192 -43.12 -33.67 78.56
C SER A 192 -42.60 -33.30 77.17
N ASP A 193 -43.18 -33.84 76.09
CA ASP A 193 -42.79 -33.48 74.71
C ASP A 193 -43.12 -32.01 74.41
N VAL A 194 -44.24 -31.51 74.95
CA VAL A 194 -44.63 -30.10 74.87
C VAL A 194 -43.63 -29.21 75.62
N ARG A 195 -43.10 -29.67 76.77
CA ARG A 195 -42.10 -28.93 77.55
C ARG A 195 -40.71 -28.97 76.90
N GLU A 196 -40.21 -30.13 76.49
CA GLU A 196 -38.95 -30.27 75.72
C GLU A 196 -38.97 -29.39 74.45
N TYR A 197 -40.13 -29.29 73.79
CA TYR A 197 -40.30 -28.37 72.66
C TYR A 197 -40.26 -26.88 73.04
N LEU A 198 -40.87 -26.48 74.17
CA LEU A 198 -40.81 -25.10 74.65
C LEU A 198 -39.40 -24.70 75.09
N ASP A 199 -38.69 -25.61 75.76
CA ASP A 199 -37.39 -25.38 76.39
C ASP A 199 -36.24 -25.36 75.36
N SER A 200 -36.24 -26.27 74.37
CA SER A 200 -35.19 -26.33 73.32
C SER A 200 -35.74 -26.45 71.89
N GLY A 201 -36.76 -27.28 71.66
CA GLY A 201 -37.20 -27.65 70.30
C GLY A 201 -37.59 -26.46 69.41
N GLN A 202 -38.30 -25.46 69.95
CA GLN A 202 -38.67 -24.25 69.20
C GLN A 202 -37.46 -23.43 68.74
N HIS A 203 -36.38 -23.44 69.52
CA HIS A 203 -35.18 -22.64 69.22
C HIS A 203 -34.35 -23.31 68.12
N ILE A 204 -34.27 -24.64 68.13
CA ILE A 204 -33.68 -25.44 67.05
C ILE A 204 -34.48 -25.22 65.75
N ALA A 205 -35.81 -25.31 65.81
CA ALA A 205 -36.65 -25.14 64.64
C ALA A 205 -36.57 -23.72 64.04
N ARG A 206 -36.58 -22.67 64.87
CA ARG A 206 -36.36 -21.27 64.42
C ARG A 206 -34.98 -21.09 63.76
N ALA A 207 -33.94 -21.73 64.30
CA ALA A 207 -32.61 -21.68 63.70
C ALA A 207 -32.56 -22.38 62.33
N ARG A 208 -33.26 -23.51 62.17
CA ARG A 208 -33.37 -24.23 60.90
C ARG A 208 -34.13 -23.44 59.83
N ASP A 209 -35.25 -22.83 60.19
CA ASP A 209 -35.98 -21.92 59.30
C ASP A 209 -35.10 -20.74 58.84
N GLN A 210 -34.30 -20.15 59.74
CA GLN A 210 -33.36 -19.08 59.40
C GLN A 210 -32.18 -19.56 58.55
N GLU A 211 -31.64 -20.76 58.79
CA GLU A 211 -30.58 -21.37 57.97
C GLU A 211 -31.07 -21.59 56.54
N VAL A 212 -32.23 -22.24 56.36
CA VAL A 212 -32.84 -22.46 55.04
C VAL A 212 -33.12 -21.13 54.33
N LEU A 213 -33.66 -20.13 55.03
CA LEU A 213 -33.91 -18.80 54.47
C LEU A 213 -32.61 -18.12 54.02
N THR A 214 -31.54 -18.21 54.80
CA THR A 214 -30.27 -17.53 54.50
C THR A 214 -29.54 -18.21 53.35
N VAL A 215 -29.42 -19.53 53.38
CA VAL A 215 -28.71 -20.31 52.36
C VAL A 215 -29.46 -20.30 51.01
N SER A 216 -30.80 -20.36 51.02
CA SER A 216 -31.59 -20.21 49.78
C SER A 216 -31.53 -18.79 49.19
N GLN A 217 -31.46 -17.75 50.00
CA GLN A 217 -31.21 -16.37 49.53
C GLN A 217 -29.82 -16.23 48.90
N LEU A 218 -28.79 -16.88 49.44
CA LEU A 218 -27.44 -16.91 48.86
C LEU A 218 -27.39 -17.71 47.56
N ALA A 219 -28.11 -18.84 47.46
CA ALA A 219 -28.25 -19.58 46.20
C ALA A 219 -28.96 -18.76 45.12
N GLU A 220 -30.05 -18.06 45.47
CA GLU A 220 -30.76 -17.16 44.56
C GLU A 220 -29.93 -15.92 44.15
N LEU A 221 -29.09 -15.40 45.05
CA LEU A 221 -28.09 -14.37 44.75
C LEU A 221 -27.05 -14.89 43.76
N ALA A 222 -26.49 -16.08 43.99
CA ALA A 222 -25.52 -16.72 43.10
C ALA A 222 -26.13 -16.98 41.71
N ARG A 223 -27.37 -17.43 41.64
CA ARG A 223 -28.13 -17.66 40.40
C ARG A 223 -28.39 -16.36 39.64
N LYS A 224 -28.80 -15.28 40.32
CA LYS A 224 -28.96 -13.94 39.71
C LYS A 224 -27.63 -13.38 39.20
N ALA A 225 -26.56 -13.56 39.96
CA ALA A 225 -25.21 -13.12 39.59
C ALA A 225 -24.65 -13.93 38.40
N GLN A 226 -24.91 -15.23 38.32
CA GLN A 226 -24.64 -16.05 37.13
C GLN A 226 -25.39 -15.53 35.90
N GLN A 227 -26.68 -15.20 36.02
CA GLN A 227 -27.46 -14.63 34.91
C GLN A 227 -26.92 -13.26 34.45
N ALA A 228 -26.41 -12.43 35.37
CA ALA A 228 -25.71 -11.20 35.02
C ALA A 228 -24.38 -11.48 34.30
N ALA A 229 -23.56 -12.43 34.79
CA ALA A 229 -22.31 -12.84 34.14
C ALA A 229 -22.55 -13.35 32.71
N ALA A 230 -23.58 -14.19 32.50
CA ALA A 230 -23.96 -14.70 31.18
C ALA A 230 -24.41 -13.57 30.23
N LYS A 231 -25.20 -12.60 30.72
CA LYS A 231 -25.66 -11.44 29.95
C LYS A 231 -24.50 -10.54 29.52
N GLU A 232 -23.61 -10.18 30.45
CA GLU A 232 -22.42 -9.37 30.16
C GLU A 232 -21.46 -10.13 29.24
N THR A 233 -21.34 -11.46 29.38
CA THR A 233 -20.59 -12.32 28.45
C THR A 233 -21.16 -12.29 27.03
N GLN A 234 -22.48 -12.18 26.86
CA GLN A 234 -23.07 -11.99 25.54
C GLN A 234 -22.77 -10.59 24.98
N ALA A 235 -22.93 -9.53 25.78
CA ALA A 235 -22.56 -8.17 25.37
C ALA A 235 -21.06 -8.06 25.00
N ALA A 236 -20.19 -8.79 25.70
CA ALA A 236 -18.76 -8.89 25.38
C ALA A 236 -18.53 -9.55 24.01
N LYS A 237 -19.26 -10.63 23.66
CA LYS A 237 -19.21 -11.26 22.33
C LYS A 237 -19.72 -10.33 21.23
N ASP A 238 -20.84 -9.64 21.47
CA ASP A 238 -21.47 -8.78 20.46
C ASP A 238 -20.58 -7.57 20.14
N ALA A 239 -19.94 -6.99 21.17
CA ALA A 239 -18.92 -5.96 21.03
C ALA A 239 -17.62 -6.51 20.37
N ALA A 240 -17.19 -7.74 20.69
CA ALA A 240 -16.05 -8.36 20.01
C ALA A 240 -16.32 -8.60 18.52
N ALA A 241 -17.53 -9.06 18.17
CA ALA A 241 -17.95 -9.24 16.79
C ALA A 241 -18.04 -7.91 16.03
N ALA A 242 -18.40 -6.81 16.71
CA ALA A 242 -18.30 -5.46 16.14
C ALA A 242 -16.84 -5.08 15.86
N ALA A 243 -15.92 -5.29 16.81
CA ALA A 243 -14.49 -5.01 16.63
C ALA A 243 -13.88 -5.78 15.44
N VAL A 244 -14.23 -7.07 15.29
CA VAL A 244 -13.80 -7.90 14.16
C VAL A 244 -14.37 -7.42 12.82
N ARG A 245 -15.63 -6.96 12.77
CA ARG A 245 -16.22 -6.38 11.55
C ARG A 245 -15.53 -5.07 11.17
N SER A 246 -15.31 -4.15 12.11
CA SER A 246 -14.62 -2.88 11.86
C SER A 246 -13.17 -3.11 11.45
N ALA A 247 -12.48 -4.11 11.99
CA ALA A 247 -11.15 -4.52 11.53
C ALA A 247 -11.13 -5.04 10.08
N ALA A 248 -12.16 -5.79 9.67
CA ALA A 248 -12.32 -6.23 8.29
C ALA A 248 -12.59 -5.06 7.33
N LEU A 249 -13.39 -4.07 7.73
CA LEU A 249 -13.65 -2.86 6.94
C LEU A 249 -12.41 -1.96 6.85
N ALA A 250 -11.65 -1.79 7.94
CA ALA A 250 -10.37 -1.07 7.93
C ALA A 250 -9.35 -1.74 6.98
N LYS A 251 -9.36 -3.07 6.92
CA LYS A 251 -8.56 -3.85 5.96
C LYS A 251 -9.01 -3.63 4.52
N GLU A 252 -10.32 -3.65 4.25
CA GLU A 252 -10.88 -3.43 2.91
C GLU A 252 -10.57 -2.01 2.41
N ALA A 253 -10.79 -0.98 3.23
CA ALA A 253 -10.40 0.39 2.95
C ALA A 253 -8.88 0.53 2.70
N ALA A 254 -8.04 -0.15 3.49
CA ALA A 254 -6.59 -0.20 3.24
C ALA A 254 -6.20 -0.95 1.94
N GLN A 255 -7.02 -1.88 1.43
CA GLN A 255 -6.84 -2.52 0.13
C GLN A 255 -7.26 -1.58 -1.01
N THR A 256 -8.35 -0.82 -0.85
CA THR A 256 -8.75 0.26 -1.76
C THR A 256 -7.66 1.33 -1.87
N ALA A 257 -7.12 1.80 -0.74
CA ALA A 257 -5.99 2.74 -0.73
C ALA A 257 -4.76 2.20 -1.50
N ALA A 258 -4.49 0.90 -1.45
CA ALA A 258 -3.41 0.26 -2.20
C ALA A 258 -3.68 0.22 -3.71
N ALA A 259 -4.92 -0.10 -4.12
CA ALA A 259 -5.33 -0.12 -5.52
C ALA A 259 -5.27 1.29 -6.15
N GLU A 260 -5.81 2.29 -5.45
CA GLU A 260 -5.79 3.69 -5.87
C GLU A 260 -4.35 4.24 -5.93
N THR A 261 -3.48 3.88 -4.98
CA THR A 261 -2.04 4.24 -5.03
C THR A 261 -1.35 3.66 -6.27
N ALA A 262 -1.66 2.41 -6.65
CA ALA A 262 -1.13 1.78 -7.85
C ALA A 262 -1.70 2.42 -9.14
N ALA A 263 -2.95 2.87 -9.12
CA ALA A 263 -3.57 3.61 -10.23
C ALA A 263 -2.99 5.02 -10.38
N ALA A 264 -2.73 5.73 -9.28
CA ALA A 264 -2.02 7.01 -9.26
C ALA A 264 -0.61 6.87 -9.86
N ARG A 265 0.14 5.83 -9.47
CA ARG A 265 1.45 5.49 -10.04
C ARG A 265 1.38 5.28 -11.55
N ASN A 266 0.46 4.42 -12.01
CA ASN A 266 0.28 4.09 -13.43
C ASN A 266 -0.06 5.36 -14.25
N SER A 267 -0.87 6.26 -13.69
CA SER A 267 -1.17 7.56 -14.27
C SER A 267 0.04 8.50 -14.29
N ALA A 268 0.89 8.50 -13.25
CA ALA A 268 2.14 9.24 -13.25
C ALA A 268 3.15 8.74 -14.30
N GLU A 269 3.31 7.41 -14.43
CA GLU A 269 4.14 6.79 -15.47
C GLU A 269 3.65 7.14 -16.89
N LYS A 270 2.33 7.15 -17.10
CA LYS A 270 1.71 7.61 -18.36
C LYS A 270 1.92 9.11 -18.61
N ALA A 271 1.83 9.95 -17.58
CA ALA A 271 2.08 11.39 -17.68
C ALA A 271 3.54 11.67 -18.07
N ALA A 272 4.51 10.97 -17.46
CA ALA A 272 5.93 11.05 -17.81
C ALA A 272 6.20 10.57 -19.25
N ALA A 273 5.60 9.44 -19.67
CA ALA A 273 5.72 8.94 -21.03
C ALA A 273 5.12 9.91 -22.08
N ALA A 274 4.04 10.62 -21.73
CA ALA A 274 3.46 11.67 -22.57
C ALA A 274 4.33 12.93 -22.60
N ALA A 275 4.96 13.31 -21.48
CA ALA A 275 5.94 14.40 -21.43
C ALA A 275 7.17 14.11 -22.30
N GLY A 276 7.68 12.88 -22.31
CA GLY A 276 8.74 12.44 -23.24
C GLY A 276 8.34 12.65 -24.71
N ARG A 277 7.14 12.17 -25.10
CA ARG A 277 6.62 12.39 -26.47
C ARG A 277 6.47 13.87 -26.83
N ALA A 278 6.16 14.73 -25.86
CA ALA A 278 6.14 16.18 -26.08
C ALA A 278 7.55 16.74 -26.30
N ALA A 279 8.53 16.36 -25.47
CA ALA A 279 9.92 16.78 -25.61
C ALA A 279 10.54 16.35 -26.96
N ASP A 280 10.34 15.10 -27.39
CA ASP A 280 10.80 14.58 -28.68
C ASP A 280 10.19 15.38 -29.86
N ALA A 281 8.89 15.66 -29.78
CA ALA A 281 8.19 16.44 -30.80
C ALA A 281 8.63 17.91 -30.82
N ALA A 282 8.94 18.50 -29.66
CA ALA A 282 9.48 19.85 -29.55
C ALA A 282 10.90 19.96 -30.11
N GLN A 283 11.77 18.99 -29.81
CA GLN A 283 13.12 18.90 -30.38
C GLN A 283 13.05 18.78 -31.90
N GLY A 284 12.22 17.87 -32.42
CA GLY A 284 12.02 17.72 -33.88
C GLY A 284 11.42 18.97 -34.56
N ALA A 285 10.60 19.75 -33.85
CA ALA A 285 10.11 21.04 -34.34
C ALA A 285 11.23 22.10 -34.38
N ALA A 286 12.15 22.11 -33.40
CA ALA A 286 13.33 22.97 -33.39
C ALA A 286 14.37 22.58 -34.45
N ASP A 287 14.49 21.30 -34.78
CA ASP A 287 15.28 20.82 -35.93
C ASP A 287 14.69 21.31 -37.26
N ALA A 288 13.40 21.09 -37.46
CA ALA A 288 12.69 21.55 -38.66
C ALA A 288 12.67 23.09 -38.79
N ALA A 289 12.69 23.83 -37.68
CA ALA A 289 12.86 25.29 -37.69
C ALA A 289 14.26 25.70 -38.15
N ARG A 290 15.32 25.01 -37.72
CA ARG A 290 16.69 25.24 -38.20
C ARG A 290 16.84 24.94 -39.69
N ASP A 291 16.22 23.88 -40.19
CA ASP A 291 16.15 23.58 -41.63
C ASP A 291 15.47 24.72 -42.41
N ALA A 292 14.34 25.23 -41.93
CA ALA A 292 13.61 26.33 -42.56
C ALA A 292 14.43 27.63 -42.59
N ILE A 293 15.09 27.99 -41.48
CA ILE A 293 15.96 29.17 -41.38
C ILE A 293 17.19 29.04 -42.31
N SER A 294 17.81 27.85 -42.36
CA SER A 294 18.94 27.57 -43.26
C SER A 294 18.54 27.72 -44.73
N ALA A 295 17.40 27.13 -45.12
CA ALA A 295 16.85 27.24 -46.46
C ALA A 295 16.46 28.67 -46.84
N ALA A 296 15.91 29.46 -45.90
CA ALA A 296 15.59 30.87 -46.08
C ALA A 296 16.84 31.74 -46.31
N ASN A 297 17.88 31.55 -45.50
CA ASN A 297 19.17 32.23 -45.67
C ASN A 297 19.82 31.89 -47.02
N ALA A 298 19.77 30.61 -47.41
CA ALA A 298 20.26 30.16 -48.72
C ALA A 298 19.43 30.72 -49.90
N ALA A 299 18.11 30.92 -49.71
CA ALA A 299 17.24 31.57 -50.69
C ALA A 299 17.53 33.08 -50.80
N ASN A 300 17.82 33.77 -49.69
CA ASN A 300 18.23 35.17 -49.70
C ASN A 300 19.58 35.36 -50.42
N ALA A 301 20.55 34.49 -50.17
CA ALA A 301 21.82 34.47 -50.89
C ALA A 301 21.61 34.26 -52.40
N ALA A 302 20.73 33.33 -52.79
CA ALA A 302 20.37 33.11 -54.19
C ALA A 302 19.66 34.34 -54.81
N ALA A 303 18.82 35.05 -54.07
CA ALA A 303 18.20 36.29 -54.51
C ALA A 303 19.22 37.41 -54.76
N ARG A 304 20.22 37.56 -53.89
CA ARG A 304 21.34 38.51 -54.09
C ARG A 304 22.16 38.17 -55.34
N VAL A 305 22.40 36.88 -55.62
CA VAL A 305 23.05 36.45 -56.88
C VAL A 305 22.20 36.80 -58.09
N ALA A 306 20.88 36.61 -58.03
CA ALA A 306 19.97 36.98 -59.11
C ALA A 306 19.94 38.49 -59.36
N ALA A 307 19.88 39.32 -58.31
CA ALA A 307 19.91 40.78 -58.40
C ALA A 307 21.24 41.30 -58.98
N ASN A 308 22.38 40.78 -58.50
CA ASN A 308 23.71 41.14 -59.02
C ASN A 308 23.88 40.76 -60.50
N ALA A 309 23.32 39.62 -60.92
CA ALA A 309 23.32 39.21 -62.32
C ALA A 309 22.37 40.07 -63.17
N ALA A 310 21.23 40.51 -62.63
CA ALA A 310 20.32 41.43 -63.29
C ALA A 310 20.92 42.82 -63.52
N ALA A 311 21.62 43.37 -62.52
CA ALA A 311 22.36 44.63 -62.66
C ALA A 311 23.42 44.53 -63.76
N ARG A 312 24.22 43.46 -63.78
CA ARG A 312 25.23 43.23 -64.83
C ARG A 312 24.61 43.04 -66.22
N ALA A 313 23.48 42.35 -66.32
CA ALA A 313 22.73 42.21 -67.58
C ALA A 313 22.23 43.58 -68.09
N ALA A 314 21.74 44.45 -67.20
CA ALA A 314 21.32 45.81 -67.53
C ALA A 314 22.49 46.68 -68.00
N SER A 315 23.63 46.68 -67.30
CA SER A 315 24.83 47.42 -67.73
C SER A 315 25.31 46.98 -69.12
N ALA A 316 25.33 45.67 -69.39
CA ALA A 316 25.68 45.14 -70.70
C ALA A 316 24.66 45.50 -71.79
N ALA A 317 23.37 45.63 -71.44
CA ALA A 317 22.35 46.10 -72.39
C ALA A 317 22.53 47.57 -72.76
N SER A 318 22.82 48.44 -71.79
CA SER A 318 23.17 49.84 -72.06
C SER A 318 24.44 49.97 -72.91
N ALA A 319 25.45 49.14 -72.65
CA ALA A 319 26.67 49.11 -73.48
C ALA A 319 26.37 48.66 -74.92
N ALA A 320 25.52 47.65 -75.12
CA ALA A 320 25.07 47.23 -76.45
C ALA A 320 24.27 48.32 -77.18
N ALA A 321 23.43 49.09 -76.48
CA ALA A 321 22.69 50.21 -77.04
C ALA A 321 23.62 51.36 -77.49
N THR A 322 24.63 51.71 -76.68
CA THR A 322 25.65 52.70 -77.03
C THR A 322 26.46 52.28 -78.27
N ALA A 323 26.89 51.02 -78.31
CA ALA A 323 27.62 50.46 -79.46
C ALA A 323 26.75 50.46 -80.74
N ALA A 324 25.47 50.12 -80.62
CA ALA A 324 24.53 50.16 -81.75
C ALA A 324 24.30 51.59 -82.29
N SER A 325 24.22 52.60 -81.41
CA SER A 325 24.21 54.01 -81.79
C SER A 325 25.53 54.48 -82.42
N GLY A 326 26.66 53.82 -82.12
CA GLY A 326 27.91 53.94 -82.87
C GLY A 326 27.75 53.44 -84.30
N ALA A 327 27.29 52.19 -84.46
CA ALA A 327 27.09 51.56 -85.77
C ALA A 327 26.10 52.33 -86.67
N TYR A 328 25.04 52.90 -86.09
CA TYR A 328 24.07 53.73 -86.82
C TYR A 328 24.70 55.02 -87.36
N ARG A 329 25.49 55.74 -86.55
CA ARG A 329 26.17 56.98 -86.98
C ARG A 329 27.19 56.71 -88.09
N ALA A 330 27.99 55.66 -87.96
CA ALA A 330 28.93 55.24 -88.99
C ALA A 330 28.22 54.83 -90.30
N ALA A 331 27.05 54.17 -90.21
CA ALA A 331 26.23 53.87 -91.39
C ALA A 331 25.63 55.13 -92.06
N GLY A 332 25.25 56.14 -91.28
CA GLY A 332 24.82 57.44 -91.81
C GLY A 332 25.95 58.14 -92.56
N ALA A 333 27.17 58.15 -92.01
CA ALA A 333 28.34 58.72 -92.70
C ALA A 333 28.65 57.99 -94.01
N ALA A 334 28.62 56.64 -94.01
CA ALA A 334 28.82 55.86 -95.24
C ALA A 334 27.76 56.15 -96.32
N ALA A 335 26.52 56.45 -95.94
CA ALA A 335 25.46 56.81 -96.88
C ALA A 335 25.63 58.22 -97.46
N VAL A 336 26.15 59.18 -96.68
CA VAL A 336 26.54 60.51 -97.16
C VAL A 336 27.69 60.39 -98.17
N ASP A 337 28.72 59.61 -97.84
CA ASP A 337 29.84 59.34 -98.74
C ASP A 337 29.39 58.67 -100.04
N ALA A 338 28.44 57.74 -99.99
CA ALA A 338 27.88 57.14 -101.20
C ALA A 338 27.12 58.13 -102.08
N ARG A 339 26.35 59.04 -101.48
CA ARG A 339 25.71 60.11 -102.23
C ARG A 339 26.73 61.07 -102.85
N ASN A 340 27.79 61.42 -102.13
CA ASN A 340 28.87 62.26 -102.66
C ASN A 340 29.53 61.60 -103.89
N ALA A 341 29.68 60.28 -103.90
CA ALA A 341 30.17 59.54 -105.06
C ALA A 341 29.18 59.61 -106.24
N HIS A 342 27.89 59.46 -105.98
CA HIS A 342 26.83 59.55 -106.99
C HIS A 342 26.72 60.94 -107.64
N ASP A 343 26.69 61.99 -106.83
CA ASP A 343 26.58 63.37 -107.30
C ASP A 343 27.82 63.73 -108.15
N ALA A 344 29.01 63.22 -107.78
CA ALA A 344 30.23 63.33 -108.57
C ALA A 344 30.21 62.51 -109.88
N ARG A 345 29.63 61.30 -109.91
CA ARG A 345 29.36 60.57 -111.16
C ARG A 345 28.47 61.36 -112.12
N VAL A 346 27.41 61.97 -111.62
CA VAL A 346 26.49 62.77 -112.45
C VAL A 346 27.20 63.98 -113.05
N ALA A 347 28.10 64.63 -112.30
CA ALA A 347 28.96 65.68 -112.84
C ALA A 347 29.89 65.18 -113.96
N ALA A 348 30.50 63.99 -113.79
CA ALA A 348 31.35 63.39 -114.82
C ALA A 348 30.58 63.07 -116.12
N GLN A 349 29.37 62.54 -115.99
CA GLN A 349 28.51 62.23 -117.14
C GLN A 349 28.03 63.49 -117.89
N ARG A 350 27.69 64.57 -117.19
CA ARG A 350 27.33 65.85 -117.85
C ARG A 350 28.49 66.43 -118.66
N ALA A 351 29.69 66.42 -118.09
CA ALA A 351 30.89 66.87 -118.78
C ALA A 351 31.20 66.02 -120.03
N ARG A 352 30.97 64.70 -119.97
CA ARG A 352 31.03 63.78 -121.12
C ARG A 352 30.04 64.13 -122.23
N ASP A 353 28.78 64.34 -121.87
CA ASP A 353 27.72 64.71 -122.81
C ASP A 353 28.02 66.07 -123.48
N MET A 354 28.52 67.04 -122.71
CA MET A 354 28.90 68.37 -123.22
C MET A 354 30.15 68.33 -124.13
N GLY A 355 31.14 67.50 -123.84
CA GLY A 355 32.30 67.30 -124.71
C GLY A 355 31.92 66.72 -126.09
N THR A 356 30.88 65.90 -126.12
CA THR A 356 30.35 65.30 -127.35
C THR A 356 29.66 66.33 -128.25
N ALA A 357 28.99 67.34 -127.66
CA ALA A 357 28.25 68.38 -128.38
C ALA A 357 29.11 69.52 -128.95
N ALA A 358 30.42 69.56 -128.65
CA ALA A 358 31.35 70.58 -129.15
C ALA A 358 31.38 70.63 -130.69
N ARG A 359 31.59 71.84 -131.27
CA ARG A 359 31.69 71.99 -132.73
C ARG A 359 33.09 71.63 -133.22
N ASP A 360 34.09 72.38 -132.77
CA ASP A 360 35.52 72.12 -132.95
C ASP A 360 36.11 71.18 -131.88
N SER A 361 37.40 70.87 -132.01
CA SER A 361 38.17 70.05 -131.07
C SER A 361 38.59 70.81 -129.79
N ALA A 362 38.69 72.14 -129.82
CA ALA A 362 39.12 72.93 -128.65
C ALA A 362 38.04 72.95 -127.56
N ALA A 363 36.77 73.15 -127.95
CA ALA A 363 35.64 73.12 -127.02
C ALA A 363 35.39 71.72 -126.41
N ALA A 364 35.73 70.64 -127.13
CA ALA A 364 35.59 69.26 -126.63
C ALA A 364 36.56 68.96 -125.47
N ALA A 365 37.82 69.42 -125.59
CA ALA A 365 38.88 69.12 -124.64
C ALA A 365 38.60 69.64 -123.22
N LEU A 366 38.06 70.86 -123.10
CA LEU A 366 37.82 71.51 -121.80
C LEU A 366 36.75 70.76 -120.99
N GLN A 367 35.80 70.13 -121.67
CA GLN A 367 34.77 69.30 -121.03
C GLN A 367 35.31 67.94 -120.57
N SER A 368 36.20 67.30 -121.33
CA SER A 368 36.89 66.08 -120.88
C SER A 368 37.65 66.28 -119.55
N GLN A 369 38.27 67.46 -119.34
CA GLN A 369 38.93 67.78 -118.07
C GLN A 369 37.95 67.83 -116.88
N GLN A 370 36.74 68.38 -117.06
CA GLN A 370 35.75 68.46 -115.98
C GLN A 370 35.24 67.07 -115.58
N ALA A 371 35.14 66.14 -116.53
CA ALA A 371 34.76 64.75 -116.26
C ALA A 371 35.81 64.03 -115.38
N ALA A 372 37.10 64.27 -115.64
CA ALA A 372 38.20 63.65 -114.89
C ALA A 372 38.25 64.06 -113.41
N THR A 373 38.05 65.35 -113.11
CA THR A 373 38.02 65.86 -111.73
C THR A 373 36.87 65.21 -110.94
N ALA A 374 35.68 65.15 -111.55
CA ALA A 374 34.50 64.57 -110.94
C ALA A 374 34.65 63.05 -110.67
N ALA A 375 35.32 62.31 -111.55
CA ALA A 375 35.70 60.91 -111.27
C ALA A 375 36.66 60.77 -110.07
N GLY A 376 37.58 61.73 -109.88
CA GLY A 376 38.50 61.77 -108.74
C GLY A 376 37.79 61.96 -107.39
N ASP A 377 36.82 62.87 -107.32
CA ASP A 377 36.02 63.08 -106.11
C ASP A 377 35.09 61.88 -105.81
N ALA A 378 34.52 61.24 -106.85
CA ALA A 378 33.74 60.01 -106.67
C ALA A 378 34.59 58.89 -106.03
N ALA A 379 35.82 58.69 -106.50
CA ALA A 379 36.75 57.72 -105.94
C ALA A 379 37.20 58.07 -104.50
N LYS A 380 37.28 59.35 -104.15
CA LYS A 380 37.58 59.81 -102.78
C LYS A 380 36.41 59.51 -101.83
N ALA A 381 35.19 59.82 -102.25
CA ALA A 381 33.98 59.55 -101.50
C ALA A 381 33.76 58.04 -101.27
N ALA A 382 33.99 57.20 -102.28
CA ALA A 382 33.93 55.75 -102.15
C ALA A 382 34.87 55.19 -101.05
N ARG A 383 36.08 55.76 -100.87
CA ARG A 383 36.99 55.37 -99.78
C ARG A 383 36.47 55.78 -98.40
N GLY A 384 35.80 56.92 -98.29
CA GLY A 384 35.10 57.34 -97.06
C GLY A 384 34.02 56.34 -96.67
N ALA A 385 33.16 55.97 -97.63
CA ALA A 385 32.08 55.01 -97.41
C ALA A 385 32.60 53.64 -96.93
N VAL A 386 33.71 53.15 -97.53
CA VAL A 386 34.37 51.91 -97.10
C VAL A 386 34.88 52.01 -95.65
N ALA A 387 35.59 53.08 -95.28
CA ALA A 387 36.11 53.27 -93.92
C ALA A 387 34.97 53.34 -92.88
N ASN A 388 33.91 54.11 -93.19
CA ASN A 388 32.71 54.21 -92.37
C ASN A 388 31.95 52.87 -92.26
N SER A 389 32.02 51.99 -93.27
CA SER A 389 31.44 50.64 -93.20
C SER A 389 32.17 49.72 -92.21
N TYR A 390 33.50 49.81 -92.11
CA TYR A 390 34.28 49.06 -91.12
C TYR A 390 34.02 49.56 -89.69
N ALA A 391 33.93 50.88 -89.49
CA ALA A 391 33.55 51.46 -88.21
C ALA A 391 32.15 50.99 -87.76
N ALA A 392 31.19 50.90 -88.69
CA ALA A 392 29.86 50.36 -88.42
C ALA A 392 29.88 48.86 -88.06
N ALA A 393 30.73 48.06 -88.71
CA ALA A 393 30.90 46.64 -88.43
C ALA A 393 31.51 46.39 -87.03
N ALA A 394 32.61 47.05 -86.69
CA ALA A 394 33.25 46.90 -85.37
C ALA A 394 32.31 47.31 -84.21
N ALA A 395 31.54 48.38 -84.39
CA ALA A 395 30.52 48.79 -83.43
C ALA A 395 29.36 47.77 -83.31
N ALA A 396 29.03 47.04 -84.38
CA ALA A 396 28.04 45.96 -84.34
C ALA A 396 28.56 44.70 -83.64
N GLU A 397 29.84 44.35 -83.83
CA GLU A 397 30.50 43.27 -83.11
C GLU A 397 30.58 43.55 -81.60
N GLN A 398 30.92 44.79 -81.21
CA GLN A 398 30.87 45.22 -79.81
C GLN A 398 29.45 45.14 -79.22
N ALA A 399 28.42 45.55 -79.97
CA ALA A 399 27.03 45.40 -79.54
C ALA A 399 26.64 43.92 -79.35
N GLY A 400 27.06 43.05 -80.28
CA GLY A 400 26.86 41.60 -80.19
C GLY A 400 27.57 40.95 -79.00
N ALA A 401 28.82 41.34 -78.73
CA ALA A 401 29.58 40.87 -77.57
C ALA A 401 28.89 41.25 -76.24
N GLN A 402 28.43 42.49 -76.11
CA GLN A 402 27.70 42.95 -74.94
C GLN A 402 26.30 42.30 -74.80
N ALA A 403 25.62 42.02 -75.92
CA ALA A 403 24.39 41.22 -75.90
C ALA A 403 24.62 39.78 -75.38
N ASN A 404 25.74 39.16 -75.74
CA ASN A 404 26.13 37.84 -75.23
C ASN A 404 26.48 37.86 -73.74
N VAL A 405 27.13 38.93 -73.24
CA VAL A 405 27.33 39.16 -71.79
C VAL A 405 25.98 39.28 -71.08
N SER A 406 25.06 40.08 -71.62
CA SER A 406 23.73 40.30 -71.04
C SER A 406 22.91 39.01 -70.97
N GLU A 407 22.89 38.19 -72.03
CA GLU A 407 22.23 36.88 -72.03
C GLU A 407 22.87 35.89 -71.04
N ARG A 408 24.20 35.88 -70.89
CA ARG A 408 24.89 35.01 -69.92
C ARG A 408 24.50 35.37 -68.47
N GLU A 409 24.52 36.64 -68.10
CA GLU A 409 24.09 37.04 -66.76
C GLU A 409 22.56 36.89 -66.59
N ALA A 410 21.76 37.01 -67.64
CA ALA A 410 20.33 36.66 -67.58
C ALA A 410 20.10 35.17 -67.30
N ARG A 411 20.87 34.26 -67.92
CA ARG A 411 20.85 32.82 -67.58
C ARG A 411 21.26 32.57 -66.12
N ARG A 412 22.30 33.27 -65.65
CA ARG A 412 22.74 33.22 -64.24
C ARG A 412 21.65 33.68 -63.28
N ALA A 413 20.93 34.75 -63.60
CA ALA A 413 19.81 35.25 -62.82
C ALA A 413 18.65 34.25 -62.79
N ARG A 414 18.29 33.65 -63.93
CA ARG A 414 17.27 32.57 -64.02
C ARG A 414 17.64 31.35 -63.17
N ALA A 415 18.89 30.89 -63.23
CA ALA A 415 19.36 29.76 -62.43
C ALA A 415 19.35 30.07 -60.93
N ALA A 416 19.76 31.27 -60.54
CA ALA A 416 19.70 31.73 -59.15
C ALA A 416 18.25 31.87 -58.65
N ALA A 417 17.32 32.34 -59.48
CA ALA A 417 15.89 32.39 -59.16
C ALA A 417 15.26 30.99 -59.01
N ALA A 418 15.61 30.05 -59.88
CA ALA A 418 15.18 28.65 -59.75
C ALA A 418 15.70 28.03 -58.43
N ARG A 419 16.99 28.26 -58.09
CA ARG A 419 17.57 27.84 -56.81
C ARG A 419 16.83 28.47 -55.62
N ALA A 420 16.51 29.77 -55.68
CA ALA A 420 15.77 30.46 -54.63
C ALA A 420 14.35 29.88 -54.43
N ARG A 421 13.62 29.58 -55.52
CA ARG A 421 12.30 28.92 -55.45
C ARG A 421 12.38 27.52 -54.85
N ASN A 422 13.36 26.72 -55.26
CA ASN A 422 13.55 25.37 -54.72
C ASN A 422 13.83 25.41 -53.21
N LEU A 423 14.66 26.37 -52.77
CA LEU A 423 14.96 26.59 -51.35
C LEU A 423 13.76 27.14 -50.56
N ALA A 424 12.93 28.00 -51.15
CA ALA A 424 11.65 28.40 -50.54
C ALA A 424 10.71 27.21 -50.35
N GLY A 425 10.63 26.29 -51.33
CA GLY A 425 9.87 25.05 -51.20
C GLY A 425 10.46 24.06 -50.18
N VAL A 426 11.78 24.10 -49.92
CA VAL A 426 12.38 23.36 -48.79
C VAL A 426 11.98 24.00 -47.46
N ALA A 427 12.06 25.33 -47.35
CA ALA A 427 11.67 26.06 -46.14
C ALA A 427 10.20 25.87 -45.79
N ASP A 428 9.30 25.86 -46.79
CA ASP A 428 7.88 25.56 -46.60
C ASP A 428 7.65 24.16 -46.02
N ARG A 429 8.23 23.11 -46.62
CA ARG A 429 8.09 21.74 -46.11
C ARG A 429 8.69 21.57 -44.70
N ALA A 430 9.76 22.30 -44.39
CA ALA A 430 10.36 22.33 -43.07
C ALA A 430 9.43 23.03 -42.05
N ALA A 431 8.78 24.13 -42.43
CA ALA A 431 7.75 24.79 -41.60
C ALA A 431 6.50 23.92 -41.39
N ASP A 432 6.00 23.25 -42.44
CA ASP A 432 4.88 22.31 -42.35
C ASP A 432 5.20 21.15 -41.39
N ARG A 433 6.43 20.62 -41.46
CA ARG A 433 6.94 19.60 -40.53
C ARG A 433 7.02 20.14 -39.10
N ALA A 434 7.53 21.36 -38.90
CA ALA A 434 7.63 21.98 -37.58
C ALA A 434 6.23 22.19 -36.95
N GLU A 435 5.23 22.66 -37.71
CA GLU A 435 3.85 22.80 -37.25
C GLU A 435 3.14 21.47 -37.01
N SER A 436 3.48 20.41 -37.75
CA SER A 436 2.98 19.06 -37.49
C SER A 436 3.52 18.50 -36.18
N LEU A 437 4.82 18.71 -35.92
CA LEU A 437 5.49 18.30 -34.69
C LEU A 437 5.04 19.13 -33.48
N ALA A 438 4.83 20.45 -33.64
CA ALA A 438 4.24 21.28 -32.60
C ALA A 438 2.82 20.84 -32.22
N ARG A 439 1.99 20.45 -33.20
CA ARG A 439 0.66 19.87 -32.94
C ARG A 439 0.73 18.54 -32.19
N LYS A 440 1.68 17.66 -32.53
CA LYS A 440 1.94 16.41 -31.78
C LYS A 440 2.42 16.69 -30.35
N SER A 441 3.30 17.68 -30.16
CA SER A 441 3.77 18.09 -28.83
C SER A 441 2.62 18.62 -27.97
N ALA A 442 1.71 19.41 -28.53
CA ALA A 442 0.53 19.91 -27.82
C ALA A 442 -0.47 18.79 -27.48
N GLN A 443 -0.67 17.81 -28.37
CA GLN A 443 -1.47 16.62 -28.09
C GLN A 443 -0.88 15.79 -26.94
N ALA A 444 0.42 15.54 -26.98
CA ALA A 444 1.14 14.82 -25.92
C ALA A 444 1.12 15.59 -24.57
N ALA A 445 1.19 16.92 -24.59
CA ALA A 445 0.99 17.73 -23.38
C ALA A 445 -0.44 17.64 -22.82
N GLY A 446 -1.46 17.58 -23.68
CA GLY A 446 -2.84 17.32 -23.27
C GLY A 446 -3.06 15.91 -22.71
N GLU A 447 -2.36 14.90 -23.23
CA GLU A 447 -2.31 13.55 -22.64
C GLU A 447 -1.65 13.58 -21.25
N ALA A 448 -0.47 14.21 -21.12
CA ALA A 448 0.23 14.33 -19.85
C ALA A 448 -0.63 15.03 -18.78
N HIS A 449 -1.34 16.11 -19.15
CA HIS A 449 -2.23 16.81 -18.25
C HIS A 449 -3.43 15.97 -17.80
N ARG A 450 -4.10 15.24 -18.71
CA ARG A 450 -5.19 14.31 -18.32
C ARG A 450 -4.71 13.19 -17.40
N HIS A 451 -3.51 12.66 -17.64
CA HIS A 451 -2.91 11.66 -16.74
C HIS A 451 -2.49 12.25 -15.39
N ALA A 452 -2.11 13.53 -15.32
CA ALA A 452 -1.89 14.23 -14.05
C ALA A 452 -3.18 14.48 -13.26
N ILE A 453 -4.30 14.76 -13.93
CA ILE A 453 -5.63 14.84 -13.28
C ILE A 453 -6.01 13.46 -12.73
N ALA A 454 -5.93 12.39 -13.53
CA ALA A 454 -6.21 11.04 -13.05
C ALA A 454 -5.30 10.62 -11.88
N ALA A 455 -4.01 10.99 -11.90
CA ALA A 455 -3.11 10.76 -10.77
C ALA A 455 -3.50 11.55 -9.50
N ALA A 456 -4.16 12.71 -9.65
CA ALA A 456 -4.72 13.47 -8.54
C ALA A 456 -6.01 12.82 -7.98
N GLU A 457 -6.94 12.46 -8.86
CA GLU A 457 -8.20 11.78 -8.51
C GLU A 457 -7.92 10.47 -7.74
N HIS A 458 -6.98 9.65 -8.23
CA HIS A 458 -6.54 8.44 -7.54
C HIS A 458 -5.81 8.72 -6.21
N ALA A 459 -5.06 9.83 -6.10
CA ALA A 459 -4.41 10.20 -4.83
C ALA A 459 -5.41 10.70 -3.78
N GLU A 460 -6.48 11.37 -4.21
CA GLU A 460 -7.59 11.81 -3.36
C GLU A 460 -8.49 10.62 -2.94
N ALA A 461 -8.74 9.68 -3.85
CA ALA A 461 -9.40 8.41 -3.52
C ALA A 461 -8.57 7.56 -2.54
N ALA A 462 -7.24 7.47 -2.73
CA ALA A 462 -6.34 6.80 -1.79
C ALA A 462 -6.30 7.48 -0.41
N ALA A 463 -6.37 8.81 -0.36
CA ALA A 463 -6.48 9.57 0.89
C ALA A 463 -7.81 9.29 1.61
N LYS A 464 -8.94 9.40 0.91
CA LYS A 464 -10.26 9.06 1.47
C LYS A 464 -10.28 7.62 2.01
N ALA A 465 -9.76 6.65 1.25
CA ALA A 465 -9.69 5.26 1.69
C ALA A 465 -8.74 5.04 2.89
N ALA A 466 -7.81 5.96 3.16
CA ALA A 466 -6.99 5.96 4.37
C ALA A 466 -7.71 6.57 5.59
N ASP A 467 -8.55 7.60 5.37
CA ASP A 467 -9.41 8.18 6.40
C ASP A 467 -10.52 7.18 6.79
N ASP A 468 -11.20 6.57 5.81
CA ASP A 468 -12.20 5.50 6.02
C ASP A 468 -11.59 4.31 6.80
N ALA A 469 -10.32 3.96 6.52
CA ALA A 469 -9.61 2.92 7.27
C ALA A 469 -9.29 3.34 8.72
N ALA A 470 -9.02 4.63 8.97
CA ALA A 470 -8.73 5.16 10.29
C ALA A 470 -9.99 5.26 11.16
N ASP A 471 -11.13 5.68 10.60
CA ASP A 471 -12.43 5.69 11.29
C ASP A 471 -12.84 4.27 11.69
N HIS A 472 -12.71 3.29 10.79
CA HIS A 472 -12.96 1.88 11.12
C HIS A 472 -11.98 1.29 12.14
N ALA A 473 -10.74 1.79 12.23
CA ALA A 473 -9.84 1.44 13.34
C ALA A 473 -10.29 2.07 14.68
N GLY A 474 -10.84 3.29 14.65
CA GLY A 474 -11.46 3.94 15.81
C GLY A 474 -12.70 3.22 16.32
N ASP A 475 -13.56 2.74 15.41
CA ASP A 475 -14.68 1.84 15.73
C ASP A 475 -14.19 0.53 16.37
N ALA A 476 -13.18 -0.11 15.77
CA ALA A 476 -12.63 -1.36 16.28
C ALA A 476 -12.07 -1.21 17.71
N ALA A 477 -11.33 -0.13 17.98
CA ALA A 477 -10.83 0.21 19.31
C ALA A 477 -11.97 0.50 20.31
N THR A 478 -12.99 1.23 19.89
CA THR A 478 -14.17 1.52 20.71
C THR A 478 -14.96 0.26 21.07
N ALA A 479 -15.13 -0.65 20.11
CA ALA A 479 -15.79 -1.93 20.29
C ALA A 479 -14.96 -2.88 21.17
N ALA A 480 -13.63 -2.92 21.00
CA ALA A 480 -12.72 -3.70 21.85
C ALA A 480 -12.70 -3.20 23.31
N LYS A 481 -12.78 -1.88 23.52
CA LYS A 481 -12.92 -1.26 24.84
C LYS A 481 -14.25 -1.67 25.50
N LYS A 482 -15.37 -1.59 24.78
CA LYS A 482 -16.69 -2.05 25.27
C LYS A 482 -16.68 -3.55 25.61
N SER A 483 -16.11 -4.39 24.74
CA SER A 483 -15.97 -5.84 24.99
C SER A 483 -15.16 -6.12 26.25
N THR A 484 -14.07 -5.37 26.48
CA THR A 484 -13.26 -5.45 27.71
C THR A 484 -14.04 -4.97 28.94
N GLN A 485 -14.85 -3.91 28.84
CA GLN A 485 -15.71 -3.46 29.94
C GLN A 485 -16.75 -4.51 30.32
N HIS A 486 -17.44 -5.11 29.35
CA HIS A 486 -18.39 -6.19 29.60
C HIS A 486 -17.73 -7.46 30.16
N ALA A 487 -16.50 -7.79 29.75
CA ALA A 487 -15.74 -8.89 30.36
C ALA A 487 -15.41 -8.63 31.84
N ASN A 488 -15.05 -7.40 32.20
CA ASN A 488 -14.82 -7.01 33.60
C ASN A 488 -16.13 -7.05 34.41
N SER A 489 -17.27 -6.63 33.83
CA SER A 489 -18.60 -6.77 34.45
C SER A 489 -18.99 -8.23 34.66
N ALA A 490 -18.69 -9.10 33.69
CA ALA A 490 -18.93 -10.54 33.80
C ALA A 490 -18.09 -11.19 34.92
N GLN A 491 -16.82 -10.79 35.06
CA GLN A 491 -15.98 -11.22 36.17
C GLN A 491 -16.53 -10.76 37.53
N ALA A 492 -16.87 -9.48 37.69
CA ALA A 492 -17.43 -8.96 38.93
C ALA A 492 -18.75 -9.68 39.32
N ALA A 493 -19.59 -10.03 38.34
CA ALA A 493 -20.79 -10.83 38.56
C ALA A 493 -20.45 -12.30 38.92
N ALA A 494 -19.41 -12.89 38.33
CA ALA A 494 -18.94 -14.22 38.69
C ALA A 494 -18.33 -14.27 40.10
N ASP A 495 -17.65 -13.21 40.52
CA ASP A 495 -17.07 -13.11 41.87
C ASP A 495 -18.17 -12.97 42.92
N ILE A 496 -19.25 -12.22 42.64
CA ILE A 496 -20.46 -12.19 43.49
C ILE A 496 -21.07 -13.60 43.60
N ALA A 497 -21.16 -14.34 42.48
CA ALA A 497 -21.74 -15.69 42.47
C ALA A 497 -20.90 -16.69 43.29
N VAL A 498 -19.57 -16.63 43.17
CA VAL A 498 -18.65 -17.47 43.96
C VAL A 498 -18.70 -17.07 45.44
N ASN A 499 -18.65 -15.78 45.78
CA ASN A 499 -18.70 -15.32 47.17
C ASN A 499 -20.01 -15.74 47.87
N ALA A 500 -21.15 -15.66 47.17
CA ALA A 500 -22.43 -16.13 47.71
C ALA A 500 -22.44 -17.65 47.94
N ALA A 501 -21.83 -18.44 47.05
CA ALA A 501 -21.68 -19.88 47.23
C ALA A 501 -20.72 -20.25 48.38
N THR A 502 -19.62 -19.51 48.54
CA THR A 502 -18.67 -19.70 49.64
C THR A 502 -19.30 -19.40 50.99
N GLU A 503 -20.05 -18.30 51.12
CA GLU A 503 -20.74 -17.97 52.38
C GLU A 503 -21.90 -18.96 52.66
N ALA A 504 -22.59 -19.45 51.63
CA ALA A 504 -23.60 -20.50 51.78
C ALA A 504 -23.00 -21.79 52.38
N ALA A 505 -21.84 -22.22 51.89
CA ALA A 505 -21.11 -23.35 52.44
C ALA A 505 -20.62 -23.08 53.88
N ARG A 506 -20.08 -21.88 54.14
CA ARG A 506 -19.59 -21.48 55.47
C ARG A 506 -20.71 -21.44 56.52
N ILE A 507 -21.92 -21.06 56.12
CA ILE A 507 -23.11 -21.06 57.00
C ILE A 507 -23.58 -22.48 57.29
N GLU A 508 -23.59 -23.38 56.30
CA GLU A 508 -23.89 -24.82 56.55
C GLU A 508 -22.89 -25.40 57.56
N GLU A 509 -21.59 -25.30 57.29
CA GLU A 509 -20.52 -25.81 58.15
C GLU A 509 -20.62 -25.27 59.59
N ALA A 510 -20.80 -23.96 59.75
CA ALA A 510 -20.94 -23.33 61.06
C ALA A 510 -22.18 -23.82 61.83
N ASN A 511 -23.32 -23.97 61.14
CA ASN A 511 -24.55 -24.49 61.76
C ASN A 511 -24.46 -25.99 62.07
N ARG A 512 -23.75 -26.80 61.26
CA ARG A 512 -23.49 -28.21 61.60
C ARG A 512 -22.64 -28.33 62.86
N ALA A 513 -21.62 -27.49 63.01
CA ALA A 513 -20.80 -27.43 64.21
C ALA A 513 -21.61 -26.97 65.45
N ALA A 514 -22.46 -25.95 65.30
CA ALA A 514 -23.31 -25.46 66.38
C ALA A 514 -24.40 -26.47 66.82
N ASP A 515 -25.02 -27.18 65.87
CA ASP A 515 -25.96 -28.27 66.16
C ASP A 515 -25.29 -29.40 66.95
N ALA A 516 -24.05 -29.76 66.60
CA ALA A 516 -23.29 -30.83 67.26
C ALA A 516 -22.86 -30.45 68.69
N GLU A 517 -22.32 -29.23 68.90
CA GLU A 517 -21.88 -28.79 70.23
C GLU A 517 -23.07 -28.56 71.17
N ARG A 518 -24.22 -28.07 70.68
CA ARG A 518 -25.46 -28.00 71.48
C ARG A 518 -25.86 -29.39 71.97
N LEU A 519 -25.96 -30.37 71.07
CA LEU A 519 -26.38 -31.73 71.44
C LEU A 519 -25.40 -32.35 72.46
N LYS A 520 -24.10 -32.11 72.32
CA LYS A 520 -23.09 -32.53 73.30
C LYS A 520 -23.33 -31.91 74.68
N LEU A 521 -23.49 -30.59 74.77
CA LEU A 521 -23.73 -29.91 76.05
C LEU A 521 -25.05 -30.35 76.72
N GLU A 522 -26.11 -30.54 75.93
CA GLU A 522 -27.39 -31.07 76.40
C GLU A 522 -27.27 -32.52 76.89
N THR A 523 -26.42 -33.33 76.26
CA THR A 523 -26.10 -34.70 76.68
C THR A 523 -25.32 -34.70 77.99
N GLU A 524 -24.31 -33.84 78.12
CA GLU A 524 -23.46 -33.73 79.32
C GLU A 524 -24.29 -33.34 80.56
N GLN A 525 -25.23 -32.38 80.42
CA GLN A 525 -26.16 -32.04 81.50
C GLN A 525 -27.10 -33.20 81.86
N LYS A 526 -27.81 -33.78 80.88
CA LYS A 526 -28.76 -34.87 81.12
C LYS A 526 -28.09 -36.13 81.70
N ILE A 527 -26.81 -36.37 81.39
CA ILE A 527 -25.99 -37.42 82.03
C ILE A 527 -25.76 -37.13 83.51
N GLN A 528 -25.53 -35.86 83.90
CA GLN A 528 -25.35 -35.49 85.29
C GLN A 528 -26.66 -35.61 86.08
N ASP A 529 -27.77 -35.10 85.53
CA ASP A 529 -29.11 -35.25 86.13
C ASP A 529 -29.44 -36.73 86.40
N ALA A 530 -29.13 -37.61 85.44
CA ALA A 530 -29.32 -39.05 85.57
C ALA A 530 -28.43 -39.69 86.65
N ARG A 531 -27.19 -39.22 86.83
CA ARG A 531 -26.30 -39.69 87.91
C ARG A 531 -26.79 -39.29 89.28
N ASP A 532 -27.30 -38.08 89.43
CA ASP A 532 -27.75 -37.56 90.71
C ASP A 532 -29.05 -38.26 91.16
N ALA A 533 -30.00 -38.47 90.24
CA ALA A 533 -31.15 -39.35 90.48
C ALA A 533 -30.76 -40.80 90.86
N ARG A 534 -29.67 -41.33 90.28
CA ARG A 534 -29.14 -42.65 90.64
C ARG A 534 -28.48 -42.67 92.02
N GLN A 535 -27.79 -41.60 92.42
CA GLN A 535 -27.24 -41.46 93.77
C GLN A 535 -28.36 -41.38 94.81
N GLU A 536 -29.42 -40.61 94.56
CA GLU A 536 -30.59 -40.49 95.45
C GLU A 536 -31.27 -41.85 95.65
N GLN A 537 -31.54 -42.60 94.56
CA GLN A 537 -32.09 -43.96 94.66
C GLN A 537 -31.16 -44.92 95.44
N SER A 538 -29.83 -44.74 95.32
CA SER A 538 -28.83 -45.56 96.03
C SER A 538 -28.67 -45.23 97.52
N ALA A 539 -29.19 -44.07 97.97
CA ALA A 539 -29.08 -43.61 99.36
C ALA A 539 -30.25 -44.08 100.26
N GLN A 540 -31.30 -44.67 99.67
CA GLN A 540 -32.47 -45.13 100.44
C GLN A 540 -32.17 -46.44 101.20
N PRO A 541 -32.49 -46.53 102.50
CA PRO A 541 -32.18 -47.72 103.29
C PRO A 541 -33.05 -48.92 102.90
N VAL A 542 -32.42 -50.07 102.64
CA VAL A 542 -33.11 -51.33 102.35
C VAL A 542 -33.77 -51.86 103.62
N LEU A 543 -35.09 -51.75 103.70
CA LEU A 543 -35.87 -52.20 104.86
C LEU A 543 -35.81 -53.75 105.01
N PRO A 544 -35.65 -54.28 106.24
CA PRO A 544 -35.77 -55.72 106.49
C PRO A 544 -37.18 -56.20 106.17
N THR A 545 -37.26 -57.12 105.22
CA THR A 545 -38.51 -57.70 104.69
C THR A 545 -39.28 -58.51 105.75
N GLU A 546 -40.57 -58.73 105.51
CA GLU A 546 -41.50 -59.44 106.41
C GLU A 546 -41.04 -60.85 106.82
N ASP A 547 -40.22 -61.49 105.99
CA ASP A 547 -39.65 -62.83 106.20
C ASP A 547 -38.37 -62.84 107.08
N THR A 548 -37.90 -61.69 107.57
CA THR A 548 -36.68 -61.60 108.40
C THR A 548 -37.01 -61.82 109.89
N PRO A 549 -36.46 -62.87 110.55
CA PRO A 549 -36.72 -63.16 111.98
C PRO A 549 -36.18 -62.10 112.93
N GLU A 550 -36.87 -61.88 114.07
CA GLU A 550 -36.67 -60.74 114.98
C GLU A 550 -35.22 -60.58 115.41
N LEU A 551 -34.61 -61.66 115.88
CA LEU A 551 -33.24 -61.67 116.39
C LEU A 551 -32.19 -61.34 115.31
N GLN A 552 -32.60 -61.23 114.04
CA GLN A 552 -31.78 -60.82 112.89
C GLN A 552 -32.18 -59.45 112.31
N ARG A 553 -33.29 -58.85 112.76
CA ARG A 553 -33.65 -57.44 112.48
C ARG A 553 -32.83 -56.46 113.35
N VAL A 554 -32.23 -56.98 114.43
CA VAL A 554 -31.41 -56.24 115.39
C VAL A 554 -30.06 -55.84 114.80
N ASP A 555 -29.70 -54.56 114.93
CA ASP A 555 -28.44 -54.03 114.42
C ASP A 555 -27.19 -54.51 115.18
N ALA A 556 -26.01 -54.28 114.61
CA ALA A 556 -24.73 -54.75 115.15
C ALA A 556 -24.36 -54.14 116.52
N GLU A 557 -24.74 -52.89 116.78
CA GLU A 557 -24.44 -52.19 118.04
C GLU A 557 -25.40 -52.63 119.15
N THR A 558 -26.69 -52.79 118.84
CA THR A 558 -27.64 -53.43 119.77
C THR A 558 -27.21 -54.87 120.09
N THR A 559 -26.72 -55.60 119.10
CA THR A 559 -26.16 -56.96 119.28
C THR A 559 -24.92 -56.96 120.17
N ARG A 560 -24.01 -55.99 120.03
CA ARG A 560 -22.84 -55.81 120.93
C ARG A 560 -23.28 -55.61 122.38
N LEU A 561 -24.18 -54.66 122.62
CA LEU A 561 -24.67 -54.31 123.96
C LEU A 561 -25.38 -55.49 124.66
N LEU A 562 -26.17 -56.27 123.90
CA LEU A 562 -26.80 -57.50 124.40
C LEU A 562 -25.78 -58.56 124.82
N ASN A 563 -24.75 -58.79 123.99
CA ASN A 563 -23.70 -59.77 124.28
C ASN A 563 -22.87 -59.38 125.50
N GLU A 564 -22.59 -58.09 125.70
CA GLU A 564 -21.91 -57.57 126.90
C GLU A 564 -22.77 -57.75 128.16
N ALA A 565 -24.06 -57.42 128.09
CA ALA A 565 -24.99 -57.54 129.22
C ALA A 565 -25.34 -58.99 129.60
N THR A 566 -25.05 -59.96 128.73
CA THR A 566 -25.30 -61.41 128.95
C THR A 566 -24.03 -62.24 129.12
N ALA A 567 -22.84 -61.62 129.06
CA ALA A 567 -21.56 -62.33 129.15
C ALA A 567 -21.38 -63.05 130.50
N ALA A 568 -20.81 -64.25 130.47
CA ALA A 568 -20.56 -65.04 131.67
C ALA A 568 -19.52 -64.35 132.58
N GLY A 569 -19.98 -63.85 133.74
CA GLY A 569 -19.16 -63.06 134.66
C GLY A 569 -19.22 -61.54 134.50
N ALA A 570 -20.15 -61.01 133.68
CA ALA A 570 -20.43 -59.58 133.62
C ALA A 570 -20.75 -59.00 135.01
N SER A 571 -20.21 -57.82 135.33
CA SER A 571 -20.49 -57.14 136.60
C SER A 571 -21.93 -56.59 136.63
N ALA A 572 -22.47 -56.34 137.82
CA ALA A 572 -23.81 -55.78 137.98
C ALA A 572 -23.99 -54.47 137.20
N ASP A 573 -22.97 -53.63 137.15
CA ASP A 573 -23.00 -52.35 136.43
C ASP A 573 -22.92 -52.52 134.90
N VAL A 574 -22.24 -53.55 134.38
CA VAL A 574 -22.27 -53.88 132.93
C VAL A 574 -23.63 -54.43 132.55
N VAL A 575 -24.20 -55.35 133.36
CA VAL A 575 -25.55 -55.88 133.17
C VAL A 575 -26.58 -54.75 133.20
N ARG A 576 -26.45 -53.78 134.11
CA ARG A 576 -27.33 -52.60 134.19
C ARG A 576 -27.16 -51.66 132.99
N ASN A 577 -25.92 -51.26 132.68
CA ASN A 577 -25.67 -50.20 131.71
C ASN A 577 -25.83 -50.69 130.27
N SER A 578 -25.09 -51.71 129.85
CA SER A 578 -25.23 -52.27 128.49
C SER A 578 -26.61 -52.92 128.30
N GLY A 579 -27.20 -53.49 129.37
CA GLY A 579 -28.55 -54.06 129.34
C GLY A 579 -29.64 -53.02 129.11
N ARG A 580 -29.64 -51.90 129.83
CA ARG A 580 -30.60 -50.81 129.59
C ARG A 580 -30.37 -50.14 128.24
N GLN A 581 -29.12 -49.92 127.81
CA GLN A 581 -28.85 -49.38 126.47
C GLN A 581 -29.35 -50.31 125.35
N ALA A 582 -29.15 -51.63 125.49
CA ALA A 582 -29.72 -52.62 124.58
C ALA A 582 -31.25 -52.59 124.58
N ALA A 583 -31.88 -52.52 125.75
CA ALA A 583 -33.34 -52.44 125.87
C ALA A 583 -33.88 -51.17 125.18
N MET A 584 -33.29 -50.00 125.39
CA MET A 584 -33.73 -48.75 124.73
C MET A 584 -33.73 -48.87 123.21
N ARG A 585 -32.65 -49.40 122.64
CA ARG A 585 -32.54 -49.60 121.18
C ARG A 585 -33.54 -50.65 120.67
N LEU A 586 -33.93 -51.63 121.47
CA LEU A 586 -34.99 -52.60 121.15
C LEU A 586 -36.40 -52.03 121.32
N VAL A 587 -36.63 -51.05 122.20
CA VAL A 587 -37.89 -50.30 122.22
C VAL A 587 -38.07 -49.54 120.90
N GLU A 588 -37.00 -48.95 120.36
CA GLU A 588 -37.05 -48.25 119.07
C GLU A 588 -37.20 -49.22 117.88
N SER A 589 -36.28 -50.17 117.76
CA SER A 589 -36.12 -51.01 116.56
C SER A 589 -36.87 -52.34 116.57
N GLY A 590 -37.30 -52.81 117.75
CA GLY A 590 -37.98 -54.10 117.91
C GLY A 590 -39.42 -54.10 117.42
N SER A 591 -39.87 -55.28 117.03
CA SER A 591 -41.28 -55.58 116.77
C SER A 591 -42.09 -55.57 118.09
N PRO A 592 -43.45 -55.54 118.04
CA PRO A 592 -44.30 -55.18 119.19
C PRO A 592 -43.99 -55.91 120.51
N TRP A 593 -43.77 -57.22 120.50
CA TRP A 593 -43.50 -57.97 121.74
C TRP A 593 -42.10 -57.68 122.27
N THR A 594 -41.08 -57.67 121.40
CA THR A 594 -39.68 -57.38 121.75
C THR A 594 -39.53 -55.95 122.26
N ARG A 595 -40.30 -55.01 121.70
CA ARG A 595 -40.48 -53.65 122.21
C ARG A 595 -41.06 -53.68 123.62
N THR A 596 -42.27 -54.21 123.83
CA THR A 596 -42.91 -54.20 125.16
C THR A 596 -42.07 -54.90 126.23
N ALA A 597 -41.43 -56.03 125.91
CA ALA A 597 -40.54 -56.72 126.85
C ALA A 597 -39.29 -55.89 127.21
N ALA A 598 -38.82 -55.02 126.30
CA ALA A 598 -37.74 -54.08 126.57
C ALA A 598 -38.23 -52.82 127.34
N GLU A 599 -39.48 -52.40 127.14
CA GLU A 599 -40.12 -51.35 127.96
C GLU A 599 -40.25 -51.81 129.42
N ASP A 600 -40.78 -53.02 129.65
CA ASP A 600 -40.86 -53.67 130.98
C ASP A 600 -39.47 -53.74 131.65
N ALA A 601 -38.43 -54.09 130.88
CA ALA A 601 -37.05 -54.21 131.36
C ALA A 601 -36.40 -52.86 131.74
N LEU A 602 -36.91 -51.76 131.19
CA LEU A 602 -36.47 -50.39 131.53
C LEU A 602 -37.28 -49.79 132.68
N ALA A 603 -38.55 -50.16 132.79
CA ALA A 603 -39.44 -49.78 133.88
C ALA A 603 -39.08 -50.49 135.20
N GLY A 604 -38.67 -51.75 135.12
CA GLY A 604 -38.31 -52.58 136.27
C GLY A 604 -36.92 -52.32 136.88
N GLY A 605 -36.60 -53.11 137.90
CA GLY A 605 -35.31 -53.07 138.60
C GLY A 605 -34.23 -53.92 137.94
N ASP A 606 -33.05 -53.99 138.57
CA ASP A 606 -31.94 -54.85 138.12
C ASP A 606 -32.35 -56.34 137.99
N ALA A 607 -33.35 -56.79 138.75
CA ALA A 607 -33.90 -58.14 138.66
C ALA A 607 -34.72 -58.37 137.38
N ASP A 608 -35.54 -57.40 136.99
CA ASP A 608 -36.42 -57.46 135.81
C ASP A 608 -35.61 -57.32 134.52
N LEU A 609 -34.64 -56.41 134.52
CA LEU A 609 -33.64 -56.30 133.46
C LEU A 609 -32.88 -57.62 133.27
N LYS A 610 -32.46 -58.26 134.37
CA LYS A 610 -31.80 -59.58 134.31
C LYS A 610 -32.74 -60.66 133.76
N LYS A 611 -34.02 -60.66 134.11
CA LYS A 611 -35.05 -61.57 133.57
C LYS A 611 -35.29 -61.35 132.07
N PHE A 612 -35.29 -60.11 131.60
CA PHE A 612 -35.36 -59.77 130.17
C PHE A 612 -34.14 -60.28 129.41
N LEU A 613 -32.94 -60.01 129.92
CA LEU A 613 -31.67 -60.41 129.30
C LEU A 613 -31.47 -61.93 129.26
N THR A 614 -31.91 -62.69 130.27
CA THR A 614 -31.73 -64.15 130.30
C THR A 614 -32.82 -64.95 129.60
N ALA A 615 -34.04 -64.42 129.48
CA ALA A 615 -35.16 -65.16 128.87
C ALA A 615 -36.21 -64.27 128.18
N GLY A 616 -36.60 -63.14 128.80
CA GLY A 616 -37.73 -62.33 128.34
C GLY A 616 -37.61 -61.84 126.89
N ARG A 617 -36.44 -61.36 126.48
CA ARG A 617 -36.19 -60.94 125.09
C ARG A 617 -36.37 -62.08 124.08
N ALA A 618 -35.93 -63.29 124.42
CA ALA A 618 -36.02 -64.44 123.52
C ALA A 618 -37.49 -64.89 123.35
N LEU A 619 -38.25 -64.93 124.44
CA LEU A 619 -39.68 -65.24 124.43
C LEU A 619 -40.50 -64.19 123.66
N ALA A 620 -40.13 -62.92 123.79
CA ALA A 620 -40.76 -61.82 123.07
C ALA A 620 -40.50 -61.89 121.56
N ALA A 621 -39.24 -62.07 121.17
CA ALA A 621 -38.85 -62.30 119.78
C ALA A 621 -39.51 -63.54 119.16
N GLU A 622 -39.78 -64.57 119.97
CA GLU A 622 -40.59 -65.71 119.53
C GLU A 622 -42.04 -65.31 119.20
N GLN A 623 -42.68 -64.44 119.97
CA GLN A 623 -44.04 -63.98 119.65
C GLN A 623 -44.08 -63.07 118.41
N ASP A 624 -43.11 -62.17 118.24
CA ASP A 624 -43.00 -61.35 117.02
C ASP A 624 -42.80 -62.19 115.75
N ASP A 625 -41.99 -63.24 115.85
CA ASP A 625 -41.79 -64.19 114.75
C ASP A 625 -43.05 -65.03 114.48
N ARG A 626 -43.80 -65.39 115.52
CA ARG A 626 -45.11 -66.08 115.38
C ARG A 626 -46.13 -65.15 114.70
N ASP A 627 -46.23 -63.90 115.11
CA ASP A 627 -47.16 -62.93 114.52
C ASP A 627 -46.82 -62.61 113.06
N ARG A 628 -45.52 -62.57 112.67
CA ARG A 628 -45.13 -62.53 111.25
C ARG A 628 -45.60 -63.75 110.47
N VAL A 629 -45.43 -64.96 111.00
CA VAL A 629 -45.91 -66.18 110.33
C VAL A 629 -47.44 -66.21 110.24
N VAL A 630 -48.16 -65.65 111.22
CA VAL A 630 -49.61 -65.41 111.14
C VAL A 630 -49.94 -64.41 110.02
N ASN A 631 -49.23 -63.27 109.91
CA ASN A 631 -49.43 -62.27 108.86
C ASN A 631 -49.21 -62.86 107.45
N MET A 632 -48.14 -63.65 107.26
CA MET A 632 -47.89 -64.37 106.00
C MET A 632 -48.98 -65.41 105.69
N ALA A 633 -49.57 -66.04 106.70
CA ALA A 633 -50.64 -67.02 106.53
C ALA A 633 -52.03 -66.40 106.26
N THR A 634 -52.31 -65.19 106.77
CA THR A 634 -53.55 -64.47 106.47
C THR A 634 -53.50 -63.84 105.08
N THR A 635 -52.38 -63.26 104.68
CA THR A 635 -52.19 -62.53 103.40
C THR A 635 -52.00 -63.40 102.16
N THR A 636 -51.59 -64.67 102.29
CA THR A 636 -51.47 -65.58 101.14
C THR A 636 -52.81 -66.17 100.70
N ASP A 637 -52.95 -66.55 99.42
CA ASP A 637 -54.07 -67.39 98.94
C ASP A 637 -53.73 -68.90 98.96
N LYS A 638 -52.45 -69.26 99.13
CA LYS A 638 -52.02 -70.67 98.99
C LYS A 638 -52.37 -71.50 100.23
N ALA A 639 -53.37 -72.36 100.11
CA ALA A 639 -53.79 -73.28 101.18
C ALA A 639 -52.62 -74.08 101.80
N ALA A 640 -51.74 -74.65 100.98
CA ALA A 640 -50.56 -75.38 101.46
C ALA A 640 -49.58 -74.51 102.26
N PHE A 641 -49.44 -73.21 101.91
CA PHE A 641 -48.66 -72.26 102.71
C PHE A 641 -49.32 -72.05 104.07
N LYS A 642 -50.66 -71.88 104.13
CA LYS A 642 -51.38 -71.72 105.40
C LYS A 642 -51.20 -72.94 106.31
N THR A 643 -51.29 -74.15 105.76
CA THR A 643 -51.04 -75.40 106.50
C THR A 643 -49.60 -75.49 107.01
N ALA A 644 -48.60 -75.11 106.20
CA ALA A 644 -47.20 -75.13 106.61
C ALA A 644 -46.87 -74.06 107.67
N ALA A 645 -47.44 -72.87 107.54
CA ALA A 645 -47.35 -71.80 108.54
C ALA A 645 -48.01 -72.22 109.86
N GLN A 646 -49.22 -72.82 109.81
CA GLN A 646 -49.87 -73.41 110.99
C GLN A 646 -49.04 -74.52 111.65
N ALA A 647 -48.37 -75.36 110.85
CA ALA A 647 -47.47 -76.40 111.37
C ALA A 647 -46.19 -75.82 112.00
N ALA A 648 -45.64 -74.73 111.46
CA ALA A 648 -44.53 -73.99 112.07
C ALA A 648 -44.95 -73.32 113.38
N LEU A 649 -46.14 -72.71 113.43
CA LEU A 649 -46.74 -72.12 114.63
C LEU A 649 -47.09 -73.16 115.71
N ALA A 650 -47.39 -74.40 115.33
CA ALA A 650 -47.56 -75.51 116.28
C ALA A 650 -46.23 -76.07 116.82
N GLY A 651 -45.09 -75.63 116.29
CA GLY A 651 -43.75 -76.05 116.71
C GLY A 651 -43.09 -75.10 117.72
N ASP A 652 -41.79 -75.32 117.96
CA ASP A 652 -40.91 -74.44 118.73
C ASP A 652 -40.50 -73.18 117.93
N HIS A 653 -39.87 -72.20 118.60
CA HIS A 653 -39.34 -70.99 117.95
C HIS A 653 -38.39 -71.32 116.78
N ALA A 654 -37.58 -72.38 116.88
CA ALA A 654 -36.66 -72.76 115.82
C ALA A 654 -37.40 -73.20 114.55
N LYS A 655 -38.60 -73.79 114.65
CA LYS A 655 -39.49 -74.06 113.50
C LYS A 655 -40.08 -72.78 112.91
N VAL A 656 -40.48 -71.81 113.75
CA VAL A 656 -40.97 -70.50 113.29
C VAL A 656 -39.87 -69.74 112.54
N VAL A 657 -38.67 -69.63 113.12
CA VAL A 657 -37.48 -69.00 112.50
C VAL A 657 -37.04 -69.73 111.22
N GLN A 658 -37.10 -71.06 111.21
CA GLN A 658 -36.83 -71.86 110.01
C GLN A 658 -37.83 -71.55 108.89
N PHE A 659 -39.12 -71.42 109.22
CA PHE A 659 -40.16 -71.06 108.26
C PHE A 659 -40.03 -69.61 107.77
N LEU A 660 -39.70 -68.64 108.63
CA LEU A 660 -39.47 -67.27 108.18
C LEU A 660 -38.32 -67.16 107.16
N ARG A 661 -37.14 -67.72 107.48
CA ARG A 661 -35.97 -67.69 106.58
C ARG A 661 -36.19 -68.37 105.23
N LEU A 662 -36.99 -69.43 105.20
CA LEU A 662 -37.35 -70.14 103.97
C LEU A 662 -38.74 -70.76 104.15
N PRO A 663 -39.83 -70.04 103.75
CA PRO A 663 -41.21 -70.48 103.99
C PRO A 663 -41.61 -71.70 103.16
N MET A 664 -41.15 -72.89 103.56
CA MET A 664 -41.35 -74.14 102.84
C MET A 664 -42.77 -74.69 103.08
N TYR A 665 -43.47 -74.97 101.98
CA TYR A 665 -44.78 -75.61 101.96
C TYR A 665 -44.84 -76.70 100.88
N GLU A 666 -45.83 -77.60 100.96
CA GLU A 666 -46.02 -78.65 99.97
C GLU A 666 -46.26 -78.04 98.58
N GLY A 667 -45.45 -78.46 97.60
CA GLY A 667 -45.46 -77.90 96.25
C GLY A 667 -44.56 -76.69 96.04
N ARG A 668 -43.99 -76.06 97.07
CA ARG A 668 -43.19 -74.82 96.93
C ARG A 668 -42.08 -74.92 95.87
N VAL A 669 -41.31 -76.00 95.85
CA VAL A 669 -40.19 -76.18 94.90
C VAL A 669 -40.67 -76.20 93.45
N ARG A 670 -41.90 -76.69 93.18
CA ARG A 670 -42.52 -76.62 91.84
C ARG A 670 -42.95 -75.19 91.54
N ASP A 671 -43.59 -74.53 92.48
CA ASP A 671 -44.19 -73.21 92.30
C ASP A 671 -43.12 -72.12 92.14
N ASP A 672 -42.05 -72.15 92.95
CA ASP A 672 -40.91 -71.23 92.82
C ASP A 672 -40.18 -71.49 91.49
N ARG A 673 -39.96 -72.76 91.09
CA ARG A 673 -39.38 -73.09 89.77
C ARG A 673 -40.27 -72.65 88.60
N ALA A 674 -41.59 -72.69 88.74
CA ALA A 674 -42.51 -72.17 87.72
C ALA A 674 -42.40 -70.65 87.59
N ALA A 675 -42.35 -69.92 88.71
CA ALA A 675 -42.12 -68.48 88.70
C ALA A 675 -40.77 -68.10 88.07
N ILE A 676 -39.70 -68.87 88.33
CA ILE A 676 -38.39 -68.66 87.69
C ILE A 676 -38.46 -68.95 86.18
N ALA A 677 -39.13 -70.01 85.75
CA ALA A 677 -39.32 -70.31 84.33
C ALA A 677 -40.14 -69.22 83.60
N GLU A 678 -41.13 -68.62 84.27
CA GLU A 678 -41.88 -67.47 83.76
C GLU A 678 -41.05 -66.19 83.65
N ILE A 679 -40.00 -66.04 84.46
CA ILE A 679 -39.02 -64.94 84.39
C ILE A 679 -38.04 -65.18 83.24
N MET A 680 -37.51 -66.40 83.09
CA MET A 680 -36.66 -66.79 81.95
C MET A 680 -37.35 -66.60 80.60
N ALA A 681 -38.61 -67.04 80.48
CA ALA A 681 -39.40 -66.89 79.25
C ALA A 681 -39.67 -65.42 78.84
N LYS A 682 -39.29 -64.44 79.67
CA LYS A 682 -39.41 -62.99 79.46
C LYS A 682 -38.06 -62.26 79.64
N GLY A 683 -36.99 -63.00 79.90
CA GLY A 683 -35.67 -62.48 80.28
C GLY A 683 -34.74 -62.25 79.09
N GLY A 684 -33.52 -61.78 79.39
CA GLY A 684 -32.38 -61.83 78.48
C GLY A 684 -31.28 -62.76 79.02
N PRO A 685 -30.12 -62.85 78.33
CA PRO A 685 -29.06 -63.80 78.65
C PRO A 685 -28.51 -63.73 80.09
N ALA A 686 -28.49 -62.56 80.72
CA ALA A 686 -28.07 -62.40 82.11
C ALA A 686 -29.17 -62.88 83.08
N THR A 687 -30.44 -62.59 82.78
CA THR A 687 -31.60 -63.13 83.50
C THR A 687 -31.63 -64.65 83.41
N ASP A 688 -31.48 -65.22 82.23
CA ASP A 688 -31.42 -66.68 82.02
C ASP A 688 -30.26 -67.33 82.77
N ALA A 689 -29.05 -66.76 82.70
CA ALA A 689 -27.89 -67.30 83.41
C ALA A 689 -28.06 -67.25 84.95
N ALA A 690 -28.68 -66.19 85.48
CA ALA A 690 -28.96 -66.07 86.92
C ALA A 690 -30.12 -66.99 87.36
N ALA A 691 -31.16 -67.11 86.55
CA ALA A 691 -32.32 -67.96 86.78
C ALA A 691 -31.95 -69.45 86.70
N GLN A 692 -31.20 -69.86 85.67
CA GLN A 692 -30.70 -71.23 85.51
C GLN A 692 -29.84 -71.64 86.72
N LYS A 693 -28.93 -70.77 87.17
CA LYS A 693 -28.15 -70.98 88.40
C LYS A 693 -29.05 -71.18 89.63
N ALA A 694 -30.19 -70.50 89.70
CA ALA A 694 -31.16 -70.63 90.78
C ALA A 694 -32.03 -71.90 90.67
N LEU A 695 -32.32 -72.37 89.44
CA LEU A 695 -33.00 -73.64 89.18
C LEU A 695 -32.12 -74.85 89.51
N ASP A 696 -30.83 -74.78 89.18
CA ASP A 696 -29.81 -75.81 89.46
C ASP A 696 -29.37 -75.81 90.94
N GLY A 697 -29.63 -74.73 91.65
CA GLY A 697 -29.32 -74.56 93.07
C GLY A 697 -30.32 -75.21 94.02
N THR A 698 -30.24 -74.82 95.29
CA THR A 698 -31.17 -75.25 96.34
C THR A 698 -32.50 -74.46 96.27
N PRO A 699 -33.55 -74.87 96.99
CA PRO A 699 -34.75 -74.05 97.17
C PRO A 699 -34.48 -72.66 97.79
N ALA A 700 -33.35 -72.47 98.48
CA ALA A 700 -32.95 -71.16 98.99
C ALA A 700 -32.35 -70.28 97.88
N ASP A 701 -31.57 -70.85 96.94
CA ASP A 701 -31.05 -70.12 95.77
C ASP A 701 -32.20 -69.69 94.84
N ALA A 702 -33.18 -70.57 94.64
CA ALA A 702 -34.43 -70.27 93.94
C ALA A 702 -35.19 -69.11 94.60
N TYR A 703 -35.29 -69.11 95.94
CA TYR A 703 -35.96 -68.05 96.68
C TYR A 703 -35.22 -66.71 96.60
N GLU A 704 -33.90 -66.69 96.83
CA GLU A 704 -33.10 -65.46 96.76
C GLU A 704 -33.08 -64.85 95.36
N PHE A 705 -33.10 -65.67 94.30
CA PHE A 705 -33.26 -65.18 92.94
C PHE A 705 -34.63 -64.51 92.72
N LEU A 706 -35.73 -65.13 93.15
CA LEU A 706 -37.07 -64.54 93.06
C LEU A 706 -37.21 -63.25 93.89
N ARG A 707 -36.52 -63.20 95.04
CA ARG A 707 -36.52 -62.12 96.01
C ARG A 707 -35.71 -60.89 95.57
N THR A 708 -34.48 -61.09 95.07
CA THR A 708 -33.57 -59.99 94.66
C THR A 708 -32.93 -60.23 93.30
N GLY A 709 -32.42 -61.44 93.04
CA GLY A 709 -31.50 -61.73 91.93
C GLY A 709 -32.05 -61.45 90.54
N GLN A 710 -33.36 -61.67 90.31
CA GLN A 710 -34.01 -61.41 89.03
C GLN A 710 -33.88 -59.95 88.58
N TYR A 711 -33.91 -58.99 89.52
CA TYR A 711 -33.92 -57.57 89.19
C TYR A 711 -32.53 -57.07 88.78
N THR A 712 -31.48 -57.53 89.48
CA THR A 712 -30.07 -57.27 89.13
C THR A 712 -29.69 -57.92 87.81
N ALA A 713 -30.27 -59.07 87.47
CA ALA A 713 -30.01 -59.75 86.21
C ALA A 713 -30.68 -59.03 85.03
N ALA A 714 -31.95 -58.68 85.16
CA ALA A 714 -32.69 -57.93 84.14
C ALA A 714 -32.08 -56.54 83.84
N GLU A 715 -31.52 -55.84 84.83
CA GLU A 715 -30.81 -54.57 84.59
C GLU A 715 -29.57 -54.75 83.69
N ARG A 716 -28.88 -55.89 83.75
CA ARG A 716 -27.73 -56.17 82.89
C ARG A 716 -28.16 -56.40 81.44
N ASP A 717 -29.26 -57.13 81.23
CA ASP A 717 -29.84 -57.32 79.91
C ASP A 717 -30.27 -55.99 79.29
N ASP A 718 -30.91 -55.11 80.07
CA ASP A 718 -31.29 -53.77 79.63
C ASP A 718 -30.08 -52.93 79.22
N ARG A 719 -29.00 -52.95 80.02
CA ARG A 719 -27.76 -52.21 79.71
C ARG A 719 -27.08 -52.71 78.43
N VAL A 720 -27.12 -54.01 78.15
CA VAL A 720 -26.60 -54.58 76.90
C VAL A 720 -27.47 -54.16 75.70
N ALA A 721 -28.79 -54.29 75.80
CA ALA A 721 -29.71 -53.88 74.74
C ALA A 721 -29.53 -52.39 74.35
N ILE A 722 -29.32 -51.52 75.34
CA ILE A 722 -29.06 -50.09 75.10
C ILE A 722 -27.72 -49.85 74.41
N ALA A 723 -26.66 -50.59 74.77
CA ALA A 723 -25.37 -50.49 74.08
C ALA A 723 -25.47 -50.89 72.60
N ASP A 724 -26.23 -51.96 72.31
CA ASP A 724 -26.51 -52.45 70.97
C ASP A 724 -27.28 -51.46 70.09
N ILE A 725 -28.21 -50.70 70.69
CA ILE A 725 -28.94 -49.60 70.03
C ILE A 725 -28.02 -48.38 69.88
N MET A 726 -27.24 -48.06 70.91
CA MET A 726 -26.30 -46.94 70.92
C MET A 726 -25.24 -47.06 69.83
N GLU A 727 -24.72 -48.25 69.52
CA GLU A 727 -23.74 -48.40 68.42
C GLU A 727 -24.34 -47.99 67.06
N LYS A 728 -25.55 -48.47 66.79
CA LYS A 728 -26.25 -48.41 65.50
C LYS A 728 -27.01 -47.08 65.29
N GLY A 729 -27.31 -46.35 66.37
CA GLY A 729 -28.05 -45.09 66.34
C GLY A 729 -27.28 -43.89 65.76
N GLY A 730 -28.02 -42.82 65.45
CA GLY A 730 -27.44 -41.52 65.14
C GLY A 730 -27.06 -40.72 66.39
N PRO A 731 -26.62 -39.46 66.25
CA PRO A 731 -26.24 -38.60 67.37
C PRO A 731 -27.28 -38.49 68.49
N GLU A 732 -28.56 -38.30 68.16
CA GLU A 732 -29.65 -38.14 69.15
C GLU A 732 -29.90 -39.45 69.92
N VAL A 733 -29.87 -40.59 69.23
CA VAL A 733 -30.00 -41.92 69.86
C VAL A 733 -28.79 -42.18 70.76
N LYS A 734 -27.58 -41.81 70.33
CA LYS A 734 -26.33 -41.96 71.10
C LYS A 734 -26.34 -41.12 72.37
N ALA A 735 -26.74 -39.85 72.27
CA ALA A 735 -26.96 -38.97 73.41
C ALA A 735 -27.94 -39.59 74.43
N SER A 736 -29.13 -39.96 73.95
CA SER A 736 -30.22 -40.51 74.77
C SER A 736 -29.83 -41.83 75.44
N ALA A 737 -29.06 -42.69 74.76
CA ALA A 737 -28.57 -43.94 75.32
C ALA A 737 -27.54 -43.73 76.43
N GLN A 738 -26.64 -42.75 76.29
CA GLN A 738 -25.65 -42.42 77.32
C GLN A 738 -26.33 -41.88 78.59
N VAL A 739 -27.36 -41.03 78.45
CA VAL A 739 -28.19 -40.57 79.58
C VAL A 739 -28.80 -41.76 80.30
N ALA A 740 -29.47 -42.66 79.57
CA ALA A 740 -30.09 -43.85 80.16
C ALA A 740 -29.08 -44.76 80.88
N LEU A 741 -27.92 -45.02 80.28
CA LEU A 741 -26.86 -45.85 80.88
C LEU A 741 -26.24 -45.25 82.15
N ASN A 742 -26.25 -43.93 82.32
CA ASN A 742 -25.77 -43.29 83.55
C ASN A 742 -26.84 -43.30 84.68
N GLY A 743 -28.12 -43.44 84.32
CA GLY A 743 -29.27 -43.33 85.23
C GLY A 743 -29.63 -44.55 86.09
N PRO A 744 -30.69 -44.41 86.91
CA PRO A 744 -31.32 -45.51 87.64
C PRO A 744 -32.01 -46.51 86.70
N ARG A 745 -32.41 -47.67 87.22
CA ARG A 745 -32.91 -48.81 86.41
C ARG A 745 -34.10 -48.44 85.50
N ASP A 746 -34.98 -47.57 85.95
CA ASP A 746 -36.18 -47.19 85.19
C ASP A 746 -35.87 -46.33 83.95
N PHE A 747 -34.75 -45.59 83.95
CA PHE A 747 -34.29 -44.84 82.78
C PHE A 747 -33.88 -45.78 81.64
N LEU A 748 -33.33 -46.95 81.97
CA LEU A 748 -32.97 -47.98 80.99
C LEU A 748 -34.24 -48.50 80.28
N ARG A 749 -35.27 -48.83 81.06
CA ARG A 749 -36.55 -49.31 80.53
C ARG A 749 -37.25 -48.25 79.69
N LEU A 750 -37.33 -47.01 80.18
CA LEU A 750 -37.94 -45.89 79.45
C LEU A 750 -37.22 -45.61 78.11
N PHE A 751 -35.90 -45.74 78.06
CA PHE A 751 -35.16 -45.64 76.79
C PHE A 751 -35.54 -46.75 75.81
N LEU A 752 -35.57 -48.00 76.28
CA LEU A 752 -35.87 -49.17 75.45
C LEU A 752 -37.31 -49.17 74.92
N THR A 753 -38.28 -48.70 75.72
CA THR A 753 -39.69 -48.64 75.30
C THR A 753 -40.03 -47.39 74.49
N GLU A 754 -39.42 -46.24 74.78
CA GLU A 754 -39.88 -44.95 74.24
C GLU A 754 -38.77 -44.05 73.69
N VAL A 755 -37.74 -43.72 74.46
CA VAL A 755 -36.82 -42.61 74.09
C VAL A 755 -36.04 -42.92 72.81
N GLN A 756 -35.63 -44.18 72.57
CA GLN A 756 -34.88 -44.55 71.37
C GLN A 756 -35.61 -44.17 70.07
N TYR A 757 -36.94 -44.28 70.04
CA TYR A 757 -37.75 -44.02 68.85
C TYR A 757 -37.92 -42.52 68.60
N ARG A 758 -38.13 -41.73 69.67
CA ARG A 758 -38.21 -40.27 69.60
C ARG A 758 -36.86 -39.67 69.17
N ALA A 759 -35.76 -40.18 69.72
CA ALA A 759 -34.41 -39.81 69.32
C ALA A 759 -34.10 -40.17 67.85
N THR A 760 -34.50 -41.36 67.40
CA THR A 760 -34.38 -41.78 65.99
C THR A 760 -35.13 -40.84 65.04
N GLN A 761 -36.31 -40.34 65.44
CA GLN A 761 -37.05 -39.35 64.67
C GLN A 761 -36.29 -38.01 64.57
N ARG A 762 -35.65 -37.55 65.66
CA ARG A 762 -34.83 -36.32 65.64
C ARG A 762 -33.57 -36.45 64.78
N ASP A 763 -32.95 -37.64 64.75
CA ASP A 763 -31.85 -37.95 63.82
C ASP A 763 -32.31 -37.87 62.35
N GLN A 764 -33.48 -38.42 62.02
CA GLN A 764 -34.06 -38.38 60.66
C GLN A 764 -34.44 -36.95 60.22
N ASP A 765 -35.12 -36.20 61.08
CA ASP A 765 -35.44 -34.78 60.86
C ASP A 765 -34.19 -33.94 60.59
N THR A 766 -33.12 -34.21 61.35
CA THR A 766 -31.83 -33.54 61.18
C THR A 766 -31.17 -33.90 59.85
N ALA A 767 -31.19 -35.16 59.44
CA ALA A 767 -30.66 -35.59 58.14
C ALA A 767 -31.41 -34.94 56.96
N MET A 768 -32.74 -34.84 57.03
CA MET A 768 -33.57 -34.19 55.99
C MET A 768 -33.31 -32.69 55.88
N HIS A 769 -33.16 -32.00 57.02
CA HIS A 769 -32.77 -30.59 57.05
C HIS A 769 -31.40 -30.38 56.41
N VAL A 770 -30.38 -31.15 56.82
CA VAL A 770 -29.01 -31.05 56.28
C VAL A 770 -28.96 -31.34 54.77
N ALA A 771 -29.73 -32.32 54.28
CA ALA A 771 -29.84 -32.59 52.85
C ALA A 771 -30.42 -31.38 52.08
N THR A 772 -31.45 -30.74 52.63
CA THR A 772 -32.10 -29.56 52.04
C THR A 772 -31.15 -28.35 51.98
N VAL A 773 -30.42 -28.06 53.06
CA VAL A 773 -29.43 -26.98 53.10
C VAL A 773 -28.30 -27.24 52.09
N ARG A 774 -27.78 -28.48 52.04
CA ARG A 774 -26.72 -28.87 51.11
C ARG A 774 -27.13 -28.79 49.64
N GLN A 775 -28.41 -29.00 49.32
CA GLN A 775 -28.91 -28.76 47.96
C GLN A 775 -28.72 -27.29 47.56
N TYR A 776 -29.14 -26.34 48.39
CA TYR A 776 -28.95 -24.91 48.10
C TYR A 776 -27.46 -24.52 48.02
N VAL A 777 -26.59 -25.09 48.86
CA VAL A 777 -25.13 -24.88 48.74
C VAL A 777 -24.60 -25.40 47.39
N ALA A 778 -25.07 -26.56 46.92
CA ALA A 778 -24.67 -27.12 45.64
C ALA A 778 -25.21 -26.30 44.45
N GLU A 779 -26.45 -25.81 44.50
CA GLU A 779 -27.04 -24.90 43.51
C GLU A 779 -26.29 -23.56 43.43
N ALA A 780 -25.88 -23.02 44.58
CA ALA A 780 -25.05 -21.82 44.65
C ALA A 780 -23.66 -22.07 44.02
N ALA A 781 -23.00 -23.18 44.38
CA ALA A 781 -21.69 -23.56 43.84
C ALA A 781 -21.73 -23.82 42.32
N GLN A 782 -22.77 -24.48 41.82
CA GLN A 782 -23.00 -24.66 40.38
C GLN A 782 -23.18 -23.30 39.68
N SER A 783 -23.94 -22.39 40.27
CA SER A 783 -24.14 -21.03 39.74
C SER A 783 -22.82 -20.25 39.69
N GLY A 784 -21.99 -20.31 40.74
CA GLY A 784 -20.66 -19.71 40.78
C GLY A 784 -19.71 -20.28 39.72
N ALA A 785 -19.67 -21.61 39.56
CA ALA A 785 -18.85 -22.28 38.55
C ALA A 785 -19.27 -21.92 37.10
N LEU A 786 -20.57 -21.86 36.83
CA LEU A 786 -21.10 -21.41 35.54
C LEU A 786 -20.77 -19.93 35.28
N ALA A 787 -20.88 -19.08 36.29
CA ALA A 787 -20.57 -17.66 36.18
C ALA A 787 -19.08 -17.41 35.88
N GLN A 788 -18.16 -18.12 36.54
CA GLN A 788 -16.72 -18.04 36.24
C GLN A 788 -16.40 -18.59 34.85
N ALA A 789 -17.10 -19.64 34.39
CA ALA A 789 -16.97 -20.13 33.03
C ALA A 789 -17.48 -19.11 31.98
N ASP A 790 -18.50 -18.31 32.31
CA ASP A 790 -18.95 -17.18 31.48
C ASP A 790 -17.95 -16.01 31.50
N ALA A 791 -17.46 -15.59 32.66
CA ALA A 791 -16.43 -14.55 32.78
C ALA A 791 -15.14 -14.90 32.00
N ALA A 792 -14.69 -16.15 32.08
CA ALA A 792 -13.55 -16.64 31.29
C ALA A 792 -13.83 -16.60 29.77
N ARG A 793 -15.05 -16.94 29.33
CA ARG A 793 -15.48 -16.76 27.92
C ARG A 793 -15.49 -15.29 27.51
N ALA A 794 -15.93 -14.39 28.40
CA ALA A 794 -15.94 -12.95 28.14
C ALA A 794 -14.51 -12.39 28.01
N ALA A 795 -13.59 -12.84 28.86
CA ALA A 795 -12.18 -12.44 28.82
C ALA A 795 -11.47 -12.87 27.51
N ASP A 796 -11.73 -14.09 27.02
CA ASP A 796 -11.21 -14.56 25.72
C ASP A 796 -11.74 -13.72 24.55
N VAL A 797 -13.06 -13.48 24.46
CA VAL A 797 -13.59 -12.67 23.35
C VAL A 797 -13.15 -11.21 23.42
N ALA A 798 -12.95 -10.66 24.63
CA ALA A 798 -12.34 -9.34 24.80
C ALA A 798 -10.86 -9.31 24.36
N ALA A 799 -10.10 -10.39 24.57
CA ALA A 799 -8.74 -10.52 24.04
C ALA A 799 -8.72 -10.58 22.51
N ARG A 800 -9.64 -11.34 21.90
CA ARG A 800 -9.84 -11.36 20.44
C ARG A 800 -10.23 -9.99 19.90
N ALA A 801 -11.09 -9.25 20.61
CA ALA A 801 -11.51 -7.90 20.23
C ALA A 801 -10.33 -6.91 20.25
N ARG A 802 -9.46 -6.97 21.27
CA ARG A 802 -8.23 -6.17 21.32
C ARG A 802 -7.30 -6.48 20.14
N LYS A 803 -7.05 -7.76 19.85
CA LYS A 803 -6.26 -8.17 18.66
C LYS A 803 -6.87 -7.66 17.35
N ALA A 804 -8.19 -7.67 17.20
CA ALA A 804 -8.86 -7.10 16.04
C ALA A 804 -8.66 -5.57 15.93
N SER A 805 -8.69 -4.85 17.05
CA SER A 805 -8.32 -3.42 17.10
C SER A 805 -6.87 -3.17 16.67
N ASP A 806 -5.93 -4.01 17.11
CA ASP A 806 -4.51 -3.88 16.74
C ASP A 806 -4.30 -4.15 15.23
N GLU A 807 -4.99 -5.15 14.68
CA GLU A 807 -5.03 -5.44 13.25
C GLU A 807 -5.65 -4.27 12.45
N ALA A 808 -6.75 -3.69 12.92
CA ALA A 808 -7.40 -2.54 12.30
C ALA A 808 -6.47 -1.31 12.26
N ALA A 809 -5.80 -1.01 13.37
CA ALA A 809 -4.82 0.07 13.45
C ALA A 809 -3.66 -0.15 12.48
N ALA A 810 -3.12 -1.36 12.38
CA ALA A 810 -2.06 -1.70 11.41
C ALA A 810 -2.52 -1.58 9.94
N HIS A 811 -3.81 -1.75 9.66
CA HIS A 811 -4.40 -1.50 8.34
C HIS A 811 -4.54 0.00 8.05
N ALA A 812 -5.07 0.80 8.96
CA ALA A 812 -5.14 2.26 8.84
C ALA A 812 -3.75 2.88 8.63
N ASP A 813 -2.76 2.45 9.42
CA ASP A 813 -1.38 2.91 9.36
C ASP A 813 -0.67 2.54 8.04
N ARG A 814 -1.13 1.47 7.37
CA ARG A 814 -0.71 1.09 6.02
C ARG A 814 -1.41 1.95 4.96
N ALA A 815 -2.72 2.16 5.07
CA ALA A 815 -3.50 2.99 4.17
C ALA A 815 -2.96 4.43 4.12
N LYS A 816 -2.64 5.00 5.29
CA LYS A 816 -2.02 6.33 5.44
C LYS A 816 -0.66 6.45 4.74
N LYS A 817 0.17 5.40 4.79
CA LYS A 817 1.46 5.34 4.07
C LYS A 817 1.26 5.26 2.55
N LEU A 818 0.26 4.52 2.10
CA LEU A 818 -0.12 4.41 0.70
C LEU A 818 -0.66 5.74 0.14
N ALA A 819 -1.57 6.42 0.84
CA ALA A 819 -2.06 7.76 0.47
C ALA A 819 -0.93 8.80 0.37
N ALA A 820 0.07 8.73 1.26
CA ALA A 820 1.27 9.57 1.19
C ALA A 820 2.19 9.22 0.01
N GLU A 821 2.15 7.99 -0.51
CA GLU A 821 2.83 7.58 -1.74
C GLU A 821 2.05 8.01 -2.99
N ALA A 822 0.72 7.86 -2.98
CA ALA A 822 -0.17 8.34 -4.05
C ALA A 822 -0.02 9.85 -4.30
N ASN A 823 0.10 10.66 -3.24
CA ASN A 823 0.37 12.09 -3.36
C ASN A 823 1.72 12.39 -4.05
N LYS A 824 2.77 11.57 -3.86
CA LYS A 824 4.04 11.72 -4.60
C LYS A 824 3.86 11.40 -6.08
N TYR A 825 3.05 10.40 -6.42
CA TYR A 825 2.73 10.09 -7.82
C TYR A 825 1.92 11.23 -8.46
N LYS A 826 0.97 11.84 -7.74
CA LYS A 826 0.28 13.09 -8.16
C LYS A 826 1.26 14.22 -8.46
N GLU A 827 2.21 14.49 -7.56
CA GLU A 827 3.24 15.54 -7.72
C GLU A 827 4.14 15.27 -8.94
N GLN A 828 4.60 14.02 -9.12
CA GLN A 828 5.40 13.61 -10.28
C GLN A 828 4.62 13.73 -11.61
N ALA A 829 3.32 13.39 -11.60
CA ALA A 829 2.47 13.53 -12.77
C ALA A 829 2.23 15.01 -13.13
N ALA A 830 1.99 15.85 -12.13
CA ALA A 830 1.84 17.30 -12.31
C ALA A 830 3.13 17.94 -12.84
N GLN A 831 4.31 17.54 -12.31
CA GLN A 831 5.61 17.98 -12.83
C GLN A 831 5.81 17.54 -14.29
N SER A 832 5.44 16.30 -14.63
CA SER A 832 5.49 15.78 -16.00
C SER A 832 4.59 16.58 -16.96
N ALA A 833 3.36 16.91 -16.54
CA ALA A 833 2.45 17.74 -17.34
C ALA A 833 2.98 19.17 -17.54
N ALA A 834 3.62 19.76 -16.53
CA ALA A 834 4.27 21.08 -16.65
C ALA A 834 5.45 21.06 -17.63
N GLN A 835 6.30 20.02 -17.58
CA GLN A 835 7.38 19.81 -18.56
C GLN A 835 6.81 19.63 -19.97
N ALA A 836 5.79 18.80 -20.14
CA ALA A 836 5.14 18.56 -21.43
C ALA A 836 4.57 19.85 -22.04
N LYS A 837 3.94 20.71 -21.22
CA LYS A 837 3.48 22.03 -21.64
C LYS A 837 4.64 22.92 -22.09
N ALA A 838 5.74 22.99 -21.33
CA ALA A 838 6.90 23.79 -21.71
C ALA A 838 7.49 23.32 -23.06
N SER A 839 7.55 22.01 -23.31
CA SER A 839 7.91 21.44 -24.61
C SER A 839 6.93 21.87 -25.72
N ALA A 840 5.62 21.80 -25.49
CA ALA A 840 4.62 22.24 -26.47
C ALA A 840 4.71 23.74 -26.80
N ASP A 841 4.94 24.59 -25.81
CA ASP A 841 5.13 26.03 -26.01
C ASP A 841 6.42 26.31 -26.82
N GLN A 842 7.52 25.59 -26.52
CA GLN A 842 8.77 25.67 -27.29
C GLN A 842 8.62 25.14 -28.73
N ALA A 843 7.82 24.08 -28.93
CA ALA A 843 7.51 23.53 -30.25
C ALA A 843 6.70 24.53 -31.08
N ALA A 844 5.71 25.20 -30.48
CA ALA A 844 4.93 26.24 -31.13
C ALA A 844 5.77 27.47 -31.50
N ALA A 845 6.69 27.90 -30.63
CA ALA A 845 7.67 28.94 -30.94
C ALA A 845 8.57 28.55 -32.13
N SER A 846 9.07 27.31 -32.13
CA SER A 846 9.90 26.77 -33.21
C SER A 846 9.14 26.73 -34.55
N ALA A 847 7.89 26.26 -34.54
CA ALA A 847 7.02 26.24 -35.72
C ALA A 847 6.75 27.65 -36.27
N LYS A 848 6.53 28.64 -35.39
CA LYS A 848 6.41 30.04 -35.80
C LYS A 848 7.68 30.54 -36.49
N SER A 849 8.86 30.35 -35.88
CA SER A 849 10.14 30.74 -36.50
C SER A 849 10.40 30.03 -37.83
N ALA A 850 9.97 28.77 -37.97
CA ALA A 850 10.04 28.04 -39.23
C ALA A 850 9.15 28.67 -40.31
N ARG A 851 7.91 29.06 -39.97
CA ARG A 851 6.97 29.69 -40.90
C ARG A 851 7.40 31.11 -41.30
N ASP A 852 7.93 31.89 -40.36
CA ASP A 852 8.51 33.21 -40.62
C ASP A 852 9.72 33.11 -41.57
N ALA A 853 10.58 32.10 -41.36
CA ALA A 853 11.68 31.80 -42.29
C ALA A 853 11.18 31.39 -43.68
N ALA A 854 10.17 30.52 -43.77
CA ALA A 854 9.58 30.11 -45.04
C ALA A 854 8.97 31.30 -45.81
N ASN A 855 8.30 32.22 -45.11
CA ASN A 855 7.80 33.46 -45.70
C ASN A 855 8.95 34.37 -46.22
N SER A 856 10.05 34.50 -45.48
CA SER A 856 11.26 35.21 -45.94
C SER A 856 11.92 34.53 -47.14
N ALA A 857 11.90 33.19 -47.20
CA ALA A 857 12.39 32.41 -48.34
C ALA A 857 11.53 32.65 -49.60
N ARG A 858 10.20 32.67 -49.46
CA ARG A 858 9.24 33.02 -50.53
C ARG A 858 9.46 34.45 -51.05
N GLN A 859 9.60 35.43 -50.16
CA GLN A 859 9.93 36.81 -50.53
C GLN A 859 11.25 36.89 -51.31
N SER A 860 12.28 36.17 -50.85
CA SER A 860 13.57 36.07 -51.53
C SER A 860 13.45 35.42 -52.92
N ALA A 861 12.65 34.35 -53.07
CA ALA A 861 12.39 33.71 -54.35
C ALA A 861 11.61 34.60 -55.35
N ASN A 862 10.72 35.46 -54.85
CA ASN A 862 9.99 36.45 -55.64
C ASN A 862 10.92 37.59 -56.10
N ALA A 863 11.76 38.13 -55.20
CA ALA A 863 12.79 39.12 -55.56
C ALA A 863 13.81 38.56 -56.58
N ALA A 864 14.22 37.29 -56.41
CA ALA A 864 15.06 36.59 -57.38
C ALA A 864 14.37 36.43 -58.74
N THR A 865 13.07 36.10 -58.75
CA THR A 865 12.24 36.00 -59.96
C THR A 865 12.14 37.34 -60.69
N ALA A 866 11.84 38.43 -59.99
CA ALA A 866 11.80 39.78 -60.56
C ALA A 866 13.16 40.17 -61.15
N SER A 867 14.25 39.87 -60.44
CA SER A 867 15.62 40.07 -60.95
C SER A 867 15.88 39.27 -62.24
N ALA A 868 15.49 37.99 -62.30
CA ALA A 868 15.65 37.17 -63.49
C ALA A 868 14.79 37.64 -64.68
N ALA A 869 13.60 38.18 -64.43
CA ALA A 869 12.76 38.81 -65.44
C ALA A 869 13.41 40.10 -65.97
N GLN A 870 13.90 40.98 -65.09
CA GLN A 870 14.63 42.19 -65.47
C GLN A 870 15.88 41.87 -66.28
N ALA A 871 16.71 40.93 -65.83
CA ALA A 871 17.90 40.47 -66.57
C ALA A 871 17.54 39.94 -67.97
N THR A 872 16.40 39.24 -68.09
CA THR A 872 15.89 38.73 -69.38
C THR A 872 15.39 39.86 -70.28
N SER A 873 14.78 40.90 -69.71
CA SER A 873 14.39 42.12 -70.44
C SER A 873 15.64 42.83 -70.98
N SER A 874 16.66 43.02 -70.14
CA SER A 874 17.95 43.58 -70.55
C SER A 874 18.62 42.77 -71.66
N ALA A 875 18.67 41.44 -71.57
CA ALA A 875 19.24 40.59 -72.62
C ALA A 875 18.48 40.67 -73.95
N ARG A 876 17.15 40.83 -73.92
CA ARG A 876 16.33 41.09 -75.12
C ARG A 876 16.63 42.46 -75.71
N ALA A 877 16.71 43.52 -74.89
CA ALA A 877 17.07 44.86 -75.32
C ALA A 877 18.47 44.90 -75.95
N ALA A 878 19.47 44.31 -75.29
CA ALA A 878 20.85 44.20 -75.77
C ALA A 878 20.92 43.52 -77.15
N ARG A 879 20.18 42.41 -77.32
CA ARG A 879 20.09 41.67 -78.58
C ARG A 879 19.38 42.48 -79.68
N SER A 880 18.36 43.26 -79.33
CA SER A 880 17.71 44.20 -80.26
C SER A 880 18.68 45.27 -80.73
N SER A 881 19.44 45.88 -79.82
CA SER A 881 20.52 46.82 -80.14
C SER A 881 21.58 46.19 -81.05
N ALA A 882 22.06 44.98 -80.74
CA ALA A 882 23.01 44.27 -81.58
C ALA A 882 22.47 44.02 -83.00
N ASN A 883 21.21 43.57 -83.13
CA ASN A 883 20.56 43.38 -84.43
C ASN A 883 20.44 44.69 -85.22
N TRP A 884 20.10 45.80 -84.56
CA TRP A 884 20.03 47.14 -85.17
C TRP A 884 21.43 47.66 -85.57
N ALA A 885 22.47 47.31 -84.81
CA ALA A 885 23.86 47.59 -85.13
C ALA A 885 24.31 46.82 -86.38
N TYR A 886 24.07 45.50 -86.46
CA TYR A 886 24.38 44.69 -87.66
C TYR A 886 23.56 45.15 -88.87
N SER A 887 22.30 45.55 -88.68
CA SER A 887 21.47 46.17 -89.73
C SER A 887 22.10 47.47 -90.25
N SER A 888 22.69 48.28 -89.36
CA SER A 888 23.41 49.50 -89.72
C SER A 888 24.73 49.20 -90.44
N ALA A 889 25.52 48.25 -89.96
CA ALA A 889 26.75 47.79 -90.63
C ALA A 889 26.46 47.28 -92.06
N ARG A 890 25.37 46.53 -92.26
CA ARG A 890 24.93 46.09 -93.59
C ARG A 890 24.53 47.26 -94.50
N ARG A 891 23.82 48.28 -93.99
CA ARG A 891 23.56 49.52 -94.75
C ARG A 891 24.85 50.23 -95.12
N ALA A 892 25.76 50.41 -94.17
CA ALA A 892 27.04 51.07 -94.40
C ALA A 892 27.87 50.39 -95.50
N ARG A 893 27.91 49.04 -95.47
CA ARG A 893 28.57 48.24 -96.51
C ARG A 893 27.88 48.33 -97.87
N GLN A 894 26.54 48.41 -97.91
CA GLN A 894 25.82 48.62 -99.16
C GLN A 894 26.15 49.99 -99.77
N SER A 895 26.11 51.06 -98.95
CA SER A 895 26.54 52.40 -99.37
C SER A 895 27.97 52.40 -99.90
N ALA A 896 28.91 51.70 -99.25
CA ALA A 896 30.28 51.55 -99.73
C ALA A 896 30.40 50.84 -101.09
N LEU A 897 29.56 49.83 -101.36
CA LEU A 897 29.52 49.14 -102.64
C LEU A 897 28.93 50.02 -103.75
N ASP A 898 27.87 50.77 -103.46
CA ASP A 898 27.22 51.64 -104.45
C ASP A 898 28.11 52.85 -104.76
N ALA A 899 28.77 53.44 -103.76
CA ALA A 899 29.79 54.47 -103.95
C ALA A 899 30.94 54.01 -104.88
N GLY A 900 31.34 52.74 -104.75
CA GLY A 900 32.35 52.13 -105.62
C GLY A 900 31.89 52.04 -107.07
N LYS A 901 30.63 51.64 -107.32
CA LYS A 901 30.05 51.64 -108.69
C LYS A 901 29.96 53.04 -109.26
N ASP A 902 29.51 54.01 -108.47
CA ASP A 902 29.38 55.39 -108.91
C ASP A 902 30.75 55.96 -109.33
N ALA A 903 31.82 55.66 -108.58
CA ALA A 903 33.19 56.00 -108.95
C ALA A 903 33.68 55.32 -110.26
N THR A 904 33.31 54.07 -110.53
CA THR A 904 33.62 53.38 -111.79
C THR A 904 32.92 54.06 -112.98
N LEU A 905 31.60 54.27 -112.88
CA LEU A 905 30.80 54.92 -113.92
C LEU A 905 31.20 56.39 -114.17
N ALA A 906 31.80 57.05 -113.17
CA ALA A 906 32.37 58.39 -113.32
C ALA A 906 33.66 58.37 -114.15
N ALA A 907 34.51 57.38 -113.93
CA ALA A 907 35.74 57.18 -114.70
C ALA A 907 35.45 56.80 -116.17
N GLU A 908 34.45 55.94 -116.41
CA GLU A 908 33.96 55.62 -117.77
C GLU A 908 33.53 56.88 -118.52
N ALA A 909 32.71 57.73 -117.91
CA ALA A 909 32.30 59.00 -118.52
C ALA A 909 33.49 59.92 -118.84
N SER A 910 34.53 59.92 -118.00
CA SER A 910 35.76 60.68 -118.29
C SER A 910 36.55 60.15 -119.50
N LEU A 911 36.38 58.88 -119.87
CA LEU A 911 37.06 58.26 -121.01
C LEU A 911 36.32 58.55 -122.33
N ASP A 912 35.00 58.35 -122.36
CA ASP A 912 34.15 58.72 -123.52
C ASP A 912 34.37 60.19 -123.94
N ALA A 913 34.48 61.10 -122.95
CA ALA A 913 34.67 62.53 -123.16
C ALA A 913 35.98 62.85 -123.90
N LEU A 914 37.02 62.05 -123.64
CA LEU A 914 38.33 62.16 -124.26
C LEU A 914 38.32 61.57 -125.69
N GLU A 915 37.52 60.53 -125.93
CA GLU A 915 37.45 59.88 -127.24
C GLU A 915 36.76 60.75 -128.30
N THR A 916 35.66 61.43 -127.96
CA THR A 916 34.98 62.34 -128.92
C THR A 916 35.87 63.53 -129.31
N TYR A 917 36.70 64.04 -128.40
CA TYR A 917 37.72 65.04 -128.71
C TYR A 917 38.71 64.53 -129.78
N LEU A 918 39.22 63.31 -129.61
CA LEU A 918 40.20 62.70 -130.53
C LEU A 918 39.61 62.34 -131.89
N ALA A 919 38.30 62.10 -132.00
CA ALA A 919 37.64 61.80 -133.26
C ALA A 919 37.63 63.01 -134.22
N LYS A 920 37.29 64.21 -133.70
CA LYS A 920 37.19 65.45 -134.49
C LYS A 920 38.53 65.85 -135.13
N GLN A 921 39.65 65.54 -134.48
CA GLN A 921 41.00 65.87 -134.94
C GLN A 921 41.45 65.08 -136.19
N ARG A 922 40.78 63.97 -136.53
CA ARG A 922 41.24 63.05 -137.60
C ARG A 922 40.57 63.26 -138.96
N ALA A 923 39.57 64.12 -139.05
CA ALA A 923 38.79 64.32 -140.28
C ALA A 923 39.52 65.18 -141.36
N GLU A 924 40.67 65.76 -141.03
CA GLU A 924 41.27 66.86 -141.80
C GLU A 924 42.49 66.45 -142.66
N ALA A 925 42.80 65.15 -142.83
CA ALA A 925 43.99 64.70 -143.60
C ALA A 925 43.95 63.29 -144.26
N SER A 926 44.54 63.21 -145.47
CA SER A 926 45.25 62.05 -146.11
C SER A 926 44.51 60.94 -146.90
N THR A 927 45.31 60.26 -147.76
CA THR A 927 45.09 59.16 -148.74
C THR A 927 46.49 58.72 -149.27
N ALA A 928 46.80 57.61 -149.96
CA ALA A 928 46.21 56.30 -150.34
C ALA A 928 47.29 55.49 -151.17
N VAL A 929 47.32 54.17 -151.40
CA VAL A 929 46.61 52.94 -150.94
C VAL A 929 47.41 51.67 -151.38
N ASP A 930 47.28 50.56 -150.63
CA ASP A 930 47.61 49.14 -150.94
C ASP A 930 49.05 48.60 -151.20
N GLY A 931 49.25 47.30 -150.89
CA GLY A 931 50.48 46.51 -151.18
C GLY A 931 50.49 45.06 -150.63
N SER A 932 51.21 44.13 -151.30
CA SER A 932 51.28 42.68 -150.95
C SER A 932 52.42 42.32 -149.98
N VAL A 933 52.49 41.06 -149.48
CA VAL A 933 53.54 40.64 -148.50
C VAL A 933 54.96 40.72 -149.07
N ARG A 934 55.18 40.39 -150.34
CA ARG A 934 56.51 40.56 -150.99
C ARG A 934 56.80 42.03 -151.30
N GLU A 935 55.76 42.80 -151.65
CA GLU A 935 55.81 44.26 -151.75
C GLU A 935 56.29 44.89 -150.44
N TRP A 936 55.72 44.43 -149.31
CA TRP A 936 55.98 44.95 -147.98
C TRP A 936 57.45 44.87 -147.60
N PHE A 937 58.15 43.77 -147.92
CA PHE A 937 59.56 43.57 -147.56
C PHE A 937 60.58 43.99 -148.64
N PHE A 938 60.24 43.89 -149.93
CA PHE A 938 61.19 44.11 -151.05
C PHE A 938 60.78 45.24 -152.00
N GLY A 939 59.49 45.59 -152.05
CA GLY A 939 58.92 46.69 -152.83
C GLY A 939 59.25 48.07 -152.25
N ARG A 940 58.38 49.05 -152.52
CA ARG A 940 58.59 50.46 -152.16
C ARG A 940 58.68 50.67 -150.64
N GLU A 941 59.41 51.70 -150.23
CA GLU A 941 59.45 52.16 -148.83
C GLU A 941 58.08 52.67 -148.38
N ILE A 942 57.72 52.34 -147.15
CA ILE A 942 56.53 52.86 -146.47
C ILE A 942 56.85 54.28 -145.97
N GLU A 943 55.87 55.19 -146.01
CA GLU A 943 56.10 56.60 -145.69
C GLU A 943 56.65 56.79 -144.26
N GLY A 944 57.83 57.40 -144.17
CA GLY A 944 58.58 57.60 -142.92
C GLY A 944 59.61 56.52 -142.60
N GLU A 945 59.66 55.40 -143.32
CA GLU A 945 60.69 54.37 -143.17
C GLU A 945 61.86 54.56 -144.16
N VAL A 946 62.97 53.86 -143.90
CA VAL A 946 64.16 53.82 -144.77
C VAL A 946 64.51 52.36 -145.06
N ARG A 947 64.80 52.01 -146.33
CA ARG A 947 65.13 50.65 -146.78
C ARG A 947 66.45 50.57 -147.56
N GLY A 948 67.45 49.95 -146.94
CA GLY A 948 68.59 49.40 -147.65
C GLY A 948 68.23 48.17 -148.47
N ARG A 949 68.92 47.98 -149.60
CA ARG A 949 68.95 46.70 -150.35
C ARG A 949 70.40 46.27 -150.54
N VAL A 950 70.70 45.01 -150.24
CA VAL A 950 72.01 44.38 -150.45
C VAL A 950 71.81 43.07 -151.22
N SER A 951 72.55 42.90 -152.29
CA SER A 951 72.57 41.66 -153.08
C SER A 951 73.60 40.69 -152.52
N SER A 952 73.26 39.41 -152.39
CA SER A 952 74.18 38.39 -151.91
C SER A 952 74.04 37.07 -152.69
N ASN A 953 75.04 36.20 -152.57
CA ASN A 953 74.98 34.82 -153.08
C ASN A 953 74.32 33.86 -152.07
N ALA A 954 73.72 34.36 -150.98
CA ALA A 954 73.02 33.56 -149.99
C ALA A 954 71.71 33.02 -150.58
N LYS A 955 71.76 31.90 -151.29
CA LYS A 955 70.58 31.25 -151.85
C LYS A 955 70.28 29.96 -151.08
N ALA A 956 69.01 29.76 -150.76
CA ALA A 956 68.45 28.54 -150.17
C ALA A 956 67.07 28.23 -150.80
N PRO A 957 66.98 28.03 -152.13
CA PRO A 957 65.70 27.99 -152.86
C PRO A 957 64.68 27.01 -152.29
N GLY A 958 63.40 27.35 -152.43
CA GLY A 958 62.26 26.62 -151.86
C GLY A 958 61.91 26.99 -150.41
N ASN A 959 62.60 27.97 -149.80
CA ASN A 959 62.36 28.34 -148.39
C ASN A 959 61.61 29.67 -148.19
N GLY A 960 61.34 30.42 -149.27
CA GLY A 960 60.58 31.67 -149.21
C GLY A 960 61.38 32.84 -148.62
N ILE A 961 60.71 33.70 -147.85
CA ILE A 961 61.32 34.89 -147.24
C ILE A 961 61.58 34.61 -145.75
N VAL A 962 62.84 34.71 -145.34
CA VAL A 962 63.22 34.72 -143.91
C VAL A 962 63.26 36.17 -143.44
N VAL A 963 62.45 36.50 -142.44
CA VAL A 963 62.35 37.85 -141.85
C VAL A 963 62.94 37.80 -140.45
N LEU A 964 63.97 38.61 -140.23
CA LEU A 964 64.62 38.86 -138.95
C LEU A 964 64.10 40.21 -138.45
N ARG A 965 63.35 40.23 -137.36
CA ARG A 965 62.69 41.45 -136.85
C ARG A 965 63.16 41.78 -135.44
N LEU A 966 63.54 43.04 -135.26
CA LEU A 966 63.90 43.65 -134.00
C LEU A 966 62.82 44.66 -133.62
N PHE A 967 62.17 44.46 -132.47
CA PHE A 967 61.03 45.27 -132.01
C PHE A 967 61.09 45.44 -130.50
N ILE A 968 60.47 46.49 -129.97
CA ILE A 968 60.43 46.75 -128.52
C ILE A 968 59.07 46.34 -127.97
N SER A 969 59.02 45.36 -127.06
CA SER A 969 57.76 44.90 -126.47
C SER A 969 57.05 45.99 -125.66
N ASP A 970 57.82 46.83 -124.99
CA ASP A 970 57.31 47.90 -124.13
C ASP A 970 56.58 48.97 -124.94
N ARG A 971 55.36 49.31 -124.52
CA ARG A 971 54.59 50.42 -125.13
C ARG A 971 55.32 51.76 -124.99
N TYR A 972 56.05 51.95 -123.89
CA TYR A 972 56.98 53.06 -123.68
C TYR A 972 58.20 52.59 -122.90
N PHE A 973 59.39 53.01 -123.33
CA PHE A 973 60.67 52.76 -122.68
C PHE A 973 61.34 54.11 -122.32
N TYR A 974 62.44 54.09 -121.55
CA TYR A 974 63.09 55.31 -121.03
C TYR A 974 62.16 56.26 -120.24
N CYS A 975 61.50 55.77 -119.18
CA CYS A 975 60.68 56.62 -118.30
C CYS A 975 61.29 56.85 -116.89
N PRO A 976 62.48 57.47 -116.73
CA PRO A 976 62.98 57.83 -115.41
C PRO A 976 62.16 59.00 -114.81
N PHE A 977 61.77 58.87 -113.54
CA PHE A 977 61.26 59.94 -112.67
C PHE A 977 60.24 60.91 -113.31
N ALA A 978 59.21 60.36 -113.97
CA ALA A 978 58.01 61.07 -114.44
C ALA A 978 58.24 62.25 -115.42
N GLN A 979 59.42 62.35 -116.04
CA GLN A 979 59.66 63.26 -117.17
C GLN A 979 58.90 62.76 -118.42
N PRO A 980 58.43 63.66 -119.33
CA PRO A 980 57.61 63.27 -120.48
C PRO A 980 58.37 62.57 -121.62
N ILE A 981 59.70 62.53 -121.56
CA ILE A 981 60.61 62.13 -122.66
C ILE A 981 60.78 60.60 -122.76
N CYS A 982 59.69 59.82 -122.60
CA CYS A 982 59.73 58.37 -122.82
C CYS A 982 59.79 58.06 -124.32
N GLY A 983 60.66 57.14 -124.74
CA GLY A 983 60.60 56.51 -126.06
C GLY A 983 59.32 55.68 -126.20
N LYS A 984 58.75 55.62 -127.40
CA LYS A 984 57.59 54.78 -127.73
C LYS A 984 58.09 53.54 -128.46
N GLY A 985 57.91 52.36 -127.85
CA GLY A 985 58.24 51.09 -128.48
C GLY A 985 57.11 50.59 -129.39
N ASP A 986 57.25 49.37 -129.88
CA ASP A 986 56.25 48.72 -130.74
C ASP A 986 55.02 48.24 -129.94
N GLY A 987 55.16 48.10 -128.62
CA GLY A 987 54.04 47.97 -127.69
C GLY A 987 53.23 46.67 -127.84
N ARG A 988 53.89 45.60 -128.27
CA ARG A 988 53.30 44.31 -128.62
C ARG A 988 54.13 43.14 -128.09
N SER A 989 53.53 41.96 -128.02
CA SER A 989 54.27 40.69 -127.92
C SER A 989 54.85 40.27 -129.28
N PHE A 990 55.56 39.13 -129.31
CA PHE A 990 55.92 38.44 -130.55
C PHE A 990 54.71 38.22 -131.45
N SER A 991 54.91 38.31 -132.77
CA SER A 991 53.83 38.22 -133.74
C SER A 991 54.33 37.68 -135.07
N ASN A 992 53.73 36.56 -135.48
CA ASN A 992 54.04 35.91 -136.75
C ASN A 992 53.48 36.65 -137.99
N ARG A 993 52.66 37.70 -137.81
CA ARG A 993 52.15 38.53 -138.92
C ARG A 993 53.28 39.26 -139.64
N PHE A 994 53.14 39.44 -140.96
CA PHE A 994 54.12 40.15 -141.80
C PHE A 994 54.25 41.65 -141.44
N ASP A 995 53.15 42.30 -141.07
CA ASP A 995 53.01 43.74 -140.81
C ASP A 995 53.20 44.15 -139.34
N ALA A 996 53.53 43.22 -138.44
CA ALA A 996 53.69 43.53 -137.02
C ALA A 996 54.88 44.48 -136.77
N GLY A 997 54.62 45.59 -136.06
CA GLY A 997 55.53 46.73 -135.90
C GLY A 997 56.94 46.38 -135.41
N TYR A 998 57.91 47.16 -135.85
CA TYR A 998 59.34 46.93 -135.68
C TYR A 998 60.13 48.22 -135.51
N ARG A 999 61.31 48.10 -134.90
CA ARG A 999 62.38 49.11 -135.01
C ARG A 999 63.22 48.86 -136.26
N VAL A 1000 63.54 47.59 -136.52
CA VAL A 1000 64.31 47.14 -137.69
C VAL A 1000 63.77 45.81 -138.20
N ILE A 1001 63.68 45.66 -139.53
CA ILE A 1001 63.54 44.38 -140.22
C ILE A 1001 64.75 44.15 -141.11
N VAL A 1002 65.26 42.92 -141.13
CA VAL A 1002 66.08 42.40 -142.22
C VAL A 1002 65.30 41.27 -142.88
N ALA A 1003 64.98 41.39 -144.16
CA ALA A 1003 64.29 40.35 -144.92
C ALA A 1003 65.22 39.74 -145.97
N TRP A 1004 65.39 38.43 -145.94
CA TRP A 1004 66.20 37.65 -146.87
C TRP A 1004 65.28 36.81 -147.77
N ASP A 1005 65.32 37.08 -149.07
CA ASP A 1005 64.63 36.28 -150.08
C ASP A 1005 65.52 35.10 -150.50
N THR A 1006 65.20 33.91 -150.00
CA THR A 1006 66.06 32.72 -150.17
C THR A 1006 66.16 32.23 -151.62
N GLU A 1007 65.23 32.64 -152.49
CA GLU A 1007 65.26 32.34 -153.93
C GLU A 1007 66.31 33.19 -154.67
N THR A 1008 66.28 34.51 -154.48
CA THR A 1008 67.15 35.46 -155.22
C THR A 1008 68.46 35.77 -154.52
N GLY A 1009 68.57 35.55 -153.21
CA GLY A 1009 69.69 36.02 -152.39
C GLY A 1009 69.68 37.52 -152.13
N GLN A 1010 68.63 38.23 -152.51
CA GLN A 1010 68.43 39.62 -152.16
C GLN A 1010 68.08 39.75 -150.67
N ILE A 1011 68.65 40.77 -150.02
CA ILE A 1011 68.40 41.13 -148.64
C ILE A 1011 67.94 42.59 -148.61
N THR A 1012 66.91 42.90 -147.82
CA THR A 1012 66.58 44.28 -147.46
C THR A 1012 66.81 44.49 -145.97
N MET A 1013 67.15 45.72 -145.59
CA MET A 1013 67.11 46.19 -144.21
C MET A 1013 66.20 47.41 -144.16
N THR A 1014 65.13 47.35 -143.37
CA THR A 1014 64.17 48.46 -143.20
C THR A 1014 64.20 48.96 -141.76
N ALA A 1015 64.34 50.27 -141.56
CA ALA A 1015 64.31 50.92 -140.24
C ALA A 1015 63.11 51.86 -140.12
N ALA A 1016 62.52 51.95 -138.93
CA ALA A 1016 61.30 52.70 -138.64
C ALA A 1016 61.54 53.96 -137.76
N PRO A 1017 60.67 55.00 -137.82
CA PRO A 1017 60.80 56.22 -137.01
C PRO A 1017 60.97 56.00 -135.51
N SER A 1018 61.86 56.78 -134.90
CA SER A 1018 62.06 56.83 -133.45
C SER A 1018 61.07 57.81 -132.81
N CYS A 1019 59.94 57.29 -132.34
CA CYS A 1019 58.86 58.05 -131.71
C CYS A 1019 58.99 58.15 -130.19
N PHE A 1020 58.41 59.20 -129.61
CA PHE A 1020 58.32 59.44 -128.17
C PHE A 1020 56.86 59.59 -127.72
N ARG A 1021 56.62 59.38 -126.43
CA ARG A 1021 55.31 59.45 -125.78
C ARG A 1021 54.61 60.82 -125.92
N PHE A 1022 55.39 61.90 -126.07
CA PHE A 1022 54.89 63.25 -126.27
C PHE A 1022 54.59 63.61 -127.75
N GLY A 1023 54.59 62.62 -128.66
CA GLY A 1023 54.12 62.76 -130.04
C GLY A 1023 55.19 63.09 -131.07
N TYR A 1024 56.39 63.52 -130.66
CA TYR A 1024 57.51 63.70 -131.58
C TYR A 1024 57.99 62.35 -132.13
N CYS A 1025 58.15 62.26 -133.45
CA CYS A 1025 58.79 61.14 -134.14
C CYS A 1025 59.94 61.67 -135.00
N SER A 1026 61.14 61.15 -134.78
CA SER A 1026 62.29 61.42 -135.63
C SER A 1026 62.36 60.37 -136.75
N PRO A 1027 62.39 60.74 -138.04
CA PRO A 1027 62.54 59.79 -139.13
C PRO A 1027 63.91 59.08 -139.03
N PRO A 1028 64.02 57.80 -139.42
CA PRO A 1028 65.26 57.04 -139.26
C PRO A 1028 66.39 57.59 -140.16
N LEU A 1029 67.64 57.37 -139.76
CA LEU A 1029 68.80 57.71 -140.60
C LEU A 1029 68.78 56.90 -141.90
N LYS A 1030 69.35 57.46 -142.98
CA LYS A 1030 69.39 56.75 -144.27
C LYS A 1030 70.26 55.51 -144.19
N PHE A 1031 70.04 54.59 -145.13
CA PHE A 1031 70.88 53.42 -145.27
C PHE A 1031 72.29 53.84 -145.72
N GLY A 1032 73.33 53.40 -145.02
CA GLY A 1032 74.71 53.91 -145.17
C GLY A 1032 75.06 55.13 -144.30
N GLU A 1033 74.08 55.70 -143.58
CA GLU A 1033 74.27 56.81 -142.63
C GLU A 1033 74.12 56.33 -141.17
N GLY A 1034 74.52 55.09 -140.86
CA GLY A 1034 74.41 54.47 -139.53
C GLY A 1034 73.27 53.45 -139.38
N ASN A 1035 72.46 53.28 -140.42
CA ASN A 1035 71.61 52.10 -140.61
C ASN A 1035 72.26 51.24 -141.70
N ASP A 1036 72.96 50.18 -141.31
CA ASP A 1036 73.91 49.46 -142.14
C ASP A 1036 73.76 47.94 -141.98
N ILE A 1037 73.92 47.19 -143.07
CA ILE A 1037 73.99 45.72 -143.05
C ILE A 1037 75.20 45.20 -143.83
N GLU A 1038 76.05 44.44 -143.14
CA GLU A 1038 77.27 43.81 -143.68
C GLU A 1038 77.03 42.30 -143.79
N VAL A 1039 77.03 41.76 -145.00
CA VAL A 1039 76.92 40.31 -145.24
C VAL A 1039 78.29 39.67 -145.05
N LEU A 1040 78.46 38.92 -143.96
CA LEU A 1040 79.71 38.26 -143.59
C LEU A 1040 79.87 36.89 -144.26
N VAL A 1041 78.76 36.14 -144.36
CA VAL A 1041 78.70 34.85 -145.05
C VAL A 1041 77.40 34.85 -145.85
N GLY A 1042 77.49 34.55 -147.15
CA GLY A 1042 76.30 34.52 -148.01
C GLY A 1042 76.48 33.55 -149.16
N GLN A 1043 76.41 32.25 -148.87
CA GLN A 1043 76.55 31.15 -149.82
C GLN A 1043 76.07 29.82 -149.20
N ASN A 1044 75.78 28.82 -150.04
CA ASN A 1044 75.50 27.43 -149.63
C ASN A 1044 74.42 27.28 -148.54
N GLY A 1045 73.24 27.89 -148.73
CA GLY A 1045 72.13 27.77 -147.77
C GLY A 1045 72.30 28.57 -146.46
N LYS A 1046 73.40 29.32 -146.31
CA LYS A 1046 73.74 30.08 -145.12
C LYS A 1046 73.83 31.58 -145.40
N LEU A 1047 73.21 32.35 -144.50
CA LEU A 1047 73.36 33.80 -144.38
C LEU A 1047 73.86 34.16 -142.98
N GLU A 1048 74.93 34.93 -142.89
CA GLU A 1048 75.37 35.58 -141.67
C GLU A 1048 75.59 37.07 -141.94
N VAL A 1049 74.92 37.92 -141.16
CA VAL A 1049 74.92 39.38 -141.30
C VAL A 1049 75.30 40.05 -139.99
N LYS A 1050 76.05 41.16 -140.04
CA LYS A 1050 75.94 42.19 -139.00
C LYS A 1050 74.89 43.19 -139.42
N VAL A 1051 74.04 43.56 -138.48
CA VAL A 1051 73.08 44.66 -138.58
C VAL A 1051 73.53 45.73 -137.58
N ARG A 1052 73.71 46.97 -138.03
CA ARG A 1052 73.86 48.14 -137.16
C ARG A 1052 72.71 49.09 -137.47
N ALA A 1053 71.97 49.51 -136.45
CA ALA A 1053 70.85 50.42 -136.61
C ALA A 1053 70.91 51.58 -135.61
N GLN A 1054 71.31 52.75 -136.09
CA GLN A 1054 71.42 53.99 -135.33
C GLN A 1054 70.13 54.81 -135.43
N SER A 1055 69.60 55.22 -134.28
CA SER A 1055 68.53 56.23 -134.25
C SER A 1055 69.06 57.60 -134.65
N SER A 1056 68.27 58.34 -135.42
CA SER A 1056 68.49 59.76 -135.74
C SER A 1056 68.40 60.67 -134.52
N VAL A 1057 67.83 60.18 -133.41
CA VAL A 1057 67.80 60.88 -132.13
C VAL A 1057 69.21 60.85 -131.53
N LYS A 1058 69.91 61.98 -131.65
CA LYS A 1058 71.27 62.17 -131.15
C LYS A 1058 71.39 61.78 -129.66
N GLY A 1059 72.23 60.77 -129.38
CA GLY A 1059 72.50 60.29 -128.02
C GLY A 1059 71.87 58.93 -127.67
N VAL A 1060 70.99 58.38 -128.50
CA VAL A 1060 70.55 56.98 -128.38
C VAL A 1060 71.63 56.06 -128.98
N PRO A 1061 72.06 54.96 -128.33
CA PRO A 1061 73.01 54.02 -128.92
C PRO A 1061 72.44 53.30 -130.16
N ALA A 1062 73.31 52.83 -131.05
CA ALA A 1062 72.92 51.93 -132.14
C ALA A 1062 72.62 50.52 -131.63
N ILE A 1063 71.69 49.82 -132.27
CA ILE A 1063 71.48 48.38 -132.08
C ILE A 1063 72.46 47.63 -132.98
N ASN A 1064 73.26 46.72 -132.42
CA ASN A 1064 74.27 45.92 -133.12
C ASN A 1064 73.95 44.43 -132.93
N GLN A 1065 73.80 43.69 -134.03
CA GLN A 1065 73.51 42.25 -133.98
C GLN A 1065 74.29 41.52 -135.08
N ARG A 1066 75.04 40.47 -134.74
CA ARG A 1066 75.46 39.43 -135.68
C ARG A 1066 74.39 38.35 -135.68
N ILE A 1067 73.70 38.17 -136.80
CA ILE A 1067 72.61 37.20 -136.94
C ILE A 1067 72.99 36.20 -138.02
N GLY A 1068 72.98 34.91 -137.67
CA GLY A 1068 73.19 33.78 -138.57
C GLY A 1068 71.89 33.00 -138.78
N VAL A 1069 71.63 32.63 -140.03
CA VAL A 1069 70.58 31.69 -140.43
C VAL A 1069 71.23 30.64 -141.34
N GLU A 1070 71.11 29.38 -140.98
CA GLU A 1070 71.66 28.25 -141.73
C GLU A 1070 70.53 27.24 -142.01
N ILE A 1071 70.25 27.01 -143.30
CA ILE A 1071 69.21 26.10 -143.77
C ILE A 1071 69.91 24.88 -144.37
N ALA A 1072 70.01 23.81 -143.58
CA ALA A 1072 70.78 22.61 -143.92
C ALA A 1072 70.09 21.34 -143.39
N GLY A 1073 70.11 20.25 -144.16
CA GLY A 1073 69.54 18.96 -143.75
C GLY A 1073 68.03 18.99 -143.44
N GLY A 1074 67.28 19.92 -144.05
CA GLY A 1074 65.85 20.14 -143.79
C GLY A 1074 65.53 20.94 -142.52
N LYS A 1075 66.53 21.29 -141.71
CA LYS A 1075 66.40 22.09 -140.49
C LYS A 1075 66.83 23.53 -140.74
N THR A 1076 66.24 24.46 -139.99
CA THR A 1076 66.64 25.86 -139.96
C THR A 1076 67.25 26.18 -138.60
N LYS A 1077 68.55 26.43 -138.57
CA LYS A 1077 69.24 26.93 -137.37
C LYS A 1077 69.35 28.45 -137.44
N VAL A 1078 68.92 29.11 -136.38
CA VAL A 1078 69.09 30.56 -136.20
C VAL A 1078 70.02 30.78 -135.00
N SER A 1079 70.93 31.75 -135.12
CA SER A 1079 71.80 32.17 -134.02
C SER A 1079 71.91 33.69 -133.99
N ILE A 1080 71.84 34.28 -132.80
CA ILE A 1080 72.07 35.71 -132.58
C ILE A 1080 73.21 35.90 -131.57
N ASP A 1081 74.13 36.81 -131.90
CA ASP A 1081 75.24 37.26 -131.06
C ASP A 1081 75.35 38.79 -131.19
N GLY A 1082 74.96 39.52 -130.15
CA GLY A 1082 74.88 40.98 -130.18
C GLY A 1082 74.14 41.56 -128.99
N ASP A 1083 73.73 42.81 -129.08
CA ASP A 1083 73.18 43.54 -127.92
C ASP A 1083 71.95 42.82 -127.35
N PRO A 1084 71.81 42.67 -126.01
CA PRO A 1084 70.67 42.00 -125.39
C PRO A 1084 69.32 42.74 -125.53
N TYR A 1085 69.25 43.84 -126.28
CA TYR A 1085 68.06 44.62 -126.60
C TYR A 1085 68.05 44.99 -128.09
N PRO A 1086 66.90 45.20 -128.75
CA PRO A 1086 65.53 44.97 -128.28
C PRO A 1086 65.10 43.50 -128.51
N ASP A 1087 63.82 43.17 -128.33
CA ASP A 1087 63.29 41.83 -128.60
C ASP A 1087 63.52 41.41 -130.06
N PHE A 1088 63.74 40.11 -130.26
CA PHE A 1088 64.11 39.53 -131.56
C PHE A 1088 63.19 38.36 -131.92
N GLU A 1089 62.66 38.37 -133.14
CA GLU A 1089 61.98 37.23 -133.74
C GLU A 1089 62.50 36.95 -135.15
N ALA A 1090 62.74 35.68 -135.46
CA ALA A 1090 63.02 35.20 -136.82
C ALA A 1090 61.81 34.39 -137.30
N LEU A 1091 61.30 34.74 -138.48
CA LEU A 1091 60.09 34.20 -139.08
C LEU A 1091 60.39 33.72 -140.51
N ARG A 1092 59.70 32.67 -140.99
CA ARG A 1092 59.80 32.19 -142.37
C ARG A 1092 58.43 32.25 -143.05
N PHE A 1093 58.29 33.14 -144.03
CA PHE A 1093 57.08 33.29 -144.82
C PHE A 1093 57.19 32.47 -146.11
N ARG A 1094 56.27 31.53 -146.30
CA ARG A 1094 56.19 30.66 -147.48
C ARG A 1094 54.88 30.94 -148.24
N GLY A 1095 54.99 31.08 -149.57
CA GLY A 1095 53.89 31.57 -150.41
C GLY A 1095 53.41 32.97 -150.01
N ASN A 1096 52.16 33.31 -150.35
CA ASN A 1096 51.53 34.58 -149.98
C ASN A 1096 50.93 34.56 -148.55
N SER A 1097 51.46 33.74 -147.64
CA SER A 1097 50.98 33.72 -146.26
C SER A 1097 51.27 35.04 -145.56
N GLN A 1098 50.25 35.65 -144.96
CA GLN A 1098 50.40 36.84 -144.11
C GLN A 1098 50.98 36.51 -142.72
N THR A 1099 51.13 35.23 -142.38
CA THR A 1099 51.79 34.74 -141.15
C THR A 1099 52.92 33.75 -141.47
N GLY A 1100 54.04 33.86 -140.75
CA GLY A 1100 55.24 33.04 -140.96
C GLY A 1100 55.44 31.94 -139.91
N ASP A 1101 56.20 30.90 -140.25
CA ASP A 1101 56.71 29.92 -139.29
C ASP A 1101 57.66 30.63 -138.31
N VAL A 1102 57.56 30.36 -137.01
CA VAL A 1102 58.51 30.89 -136.01
C VAL A 1102 59.80 30.07 -136.03
N LEU A 1103 60.92 30.69 -136.39
CA LEU A 1103 62.26 30.07 -136.39
C LEU A 1103 63.06 30.35 -135.12
N ALA A 1104 62.87 31.53 -134.53
CA ALA A 1104 63.48 31.94 -133.26
C ALA A 1104 62.65 33.05 -132.60
N GLN A 1105 62.62 33.06 -131.26
CA GLN A 1105 62.14 34.18 -130.45
C GLN A 1105 63.06 34.36 -129.24
N SER A 1106 63.51 35.58 -129.01
CA SER A 1106 64.23 36.02 -127.80
C SER A 1106 63.57 37.29 -127.30
N THR A 1107 63.17 37.32 -126.03
CA THR A 1107 62.95 38.61 -125.37
C THR A 1107 64.28 39.33 -125.23
N HIS A 1108 64.23 40.63 -124.96
CA HIS A 1108 65.36 41.34 -124.39
C HIS A 1108 65.66 40.85 -122.96
N ALA A 1109 66.85 41.18 -122.44
CA ALA A 1109 67.25 40.83 -121.08
C ALA A 1109 66.55 41.72 -120.03
N ASN A 1110 66.53 41.31 -118.76
CA ASN A 1110 66.00 42.12 -117.66
C ASN A 1110 66.94 42.09 -116.45
N PRO A 1111 67.09 43.20 -115.69
CA PRO A 1111 66.56 44.55 -115.93
C PRO A 1111 67.49 45.42 -116.80
N GLY A 1112 67.10 46.69 -117.05
CA GLY A 1112 68.02 47.75 -117.48
C GLY A 1112 67.53 48.61 -118.65
N GLY A 1113 66.85 48.02 -119.62
CA GLY A 1113 66.42 48.71 -120.84
C GLY A 1113 67.59 49.24 -121.70
N PRO A 1114 67.31 49.97 -122.79
CA PRO A 1114 68.31 50.17 -123.85
C PRO A 1114 69.51 51.07 -123.49
N ILE A 1115 69.49 51.82 -122.38
CA ILE A 1115 70.63 52.65 -121.93
C ILE A 1115 71.73 51.76 -121.34
N VAL A 1116 71.33 50.69 -120.65
CA VAL A 1116 72.26 49.70 -120.09
C VAL A 1116 72.54 48.62 -121.14
N GLN A 1117 71.51 48.20 -121.87
CA GLN A 1117 71.56 47.00 -122.73
C GLN A 1117 72.04 47.25 -124.16
N LEU A 1118 72.29 48.50 -124.57
CA LEU A 1118 72.96 48.88 -125.82
C LEU A 1118 74.29 49.63 -125.55
N TRP A 1119 74.93 49.37 -124.41
CA TRP A 1119 76.18 50.04 -123.99
C TRP A 1119 77.38 49.09 -124.12
N ASP A 1120 78.53 49.60 -124.57
CA ASP A 1120 79.73 48.84 -124.98
C ASP A 1120 80.43 48.03 -123.85
N GLY A 1121 79.79 47.82 -122.70
CA GLY A 1121 80.25 46.98 -121.60
C GLY A 1121 79.25 45.91 -121.14
N THR A 1122 78.06 45.82 -121.74
CA THR A 1122 77.05 44.82 -121.37
C THR A 1122 77.20 43.54 -122.20
N SER A 1123 77.14 42.38 -121.55
CA SER A 1123 77.30 41.09 -122.22
C SER A 1123 76.25 40.85 -123.31
N ASN A 1124 76.71 40.52 -124.53
CA ASN A 1124 75.87 40.12 -125.65
C ASN A 1124 74.87 39.01 -125.26
N ARG A 1125 73.65 39.07 -125.81
CA ARG A 1125 72.85 37.85 -125.95
C ARG A 1125 73.56 36.90 -126.91
N LYS A 1126 73.66 35.62 -126.56
CA LYS A 1126 74.26 34.59 -127.40
C LYS A 1126 73.42 33.32 -127.35
N THR A 1127 72.48 33.21 -128.29
CA THR A 1127 71.43 32.19 -128.27
C THR A 1127 71.31 31.56 -129.65
N SER A 1128 71.07 30.25 -129.70
CA SER A 1128 70.65 29.54 -130.92
C SER A 1128 69.33 28.80 -130.73
N TRP A 1129 68.62 28.68 -131.84
CA TRP A 1129 67.41 27.89 -131.97
C TRP A 1129 67.57 26.94 -133.15
N THR A 1130 67.02 25.73 -133.00
CA THR A 1130 66.82 24.80 -134.10
C THR A 1130 65.31 24.62 -134.30
N ASP A 1131 64.80 25.06 -135.45
CA ASP A 1131 63.37 25.00 -135.82
C ASP A 1131 62.44 25.52 -134.71
N GLY A 1132 62.66 26.78 -134.27
CA GLY A 1132 61.84 27.46 -133.25
C GLY A 1132 62.17 27.10 -131.80
N SER A 1133 62.83 25.98 -131.54
CA SER A 1133 63.14 25.52 -130.18
C SER A 1133 64.43 26.14 -129.62
N ASN A 1134 64.36 26.72 -128.42
CA ASN A 1134 65.54 27.15 -127.66
C ASN A 1134 66.27 25.92 -127.11
N ASP A 1135 67.52 25.71 -127.53
CA ASP A 1135 68.31 24.52 -127.19
C ASP A 1135 68.74 24.47 -125.71
N GLN A 1136 68.84 25.62 -125.02
CA GLN A 1136 69.23 25.70 -123.60
C GLN A 1136 68.05 25.46 -122.65
N ALA A 1137 66.86 25.97 -122.97
CA ALA A 1137 65.69 25.90 -122.09
C ALA A 1137 65.23 24.45 -121.81
N ARG A 1138 65.45 23.53 -122.75
CA ARG A 1138 65.07 22.10 -122.63
C ARG A 1138 65.79 21.39 -121.48
N ALA A 1139 66.96 21.86 -121.05
CA ALA A 1139 67.74 21.22 -119.98
C ALA A 1139 67.17 21.48 -118.58
N ALA A 1140 66.53 22.63 -118.35
CA ALA A 1140 66.14 23.07 -117.00
C ALA A 1140 64.81 22.47 -116.48
N VAL A 1141 63.90 22.11 -117.38
CA VAL A 1141 62.52 21.71 -117.01
C VAL A 1141 62.46 20.30 -116.39
N ALA A 1142 63.44 19.44 -116.68
CA ALA A 1142 63.48 18.06 -116.17
C ALA A 1142 63.74 17.97 -114.64
N GLU A 1143 64.43 18.94 -114.07
CA GLU A 1143 64.91 18.88 -112.67
C GLU A 1143 63.78 19.11 -111.65
N LEU A 1144 62.87 20.05 -111.95
CA LEU A 1144 61.83 20.52 -111.02
C LEU A 1144 60.77 19.46 -110.70
N GLY A 1145 60.28 18.73 -111.71
CA GLY A 1145 59.22 17.73 -111.55
C GLY A 1145 59.58 16.56 -110.64
N ARG A 1146 60.87 16.37 -110.30
CA ARG A 1146 61.34 15.31 -109.41
C ARG A 1146 61.16 15.63 -107.92
N LEU A 1147 61.11 16.92 -107.55
CA LEU A 1147 61.02 17.38 -106.16
C LEU A 1147 59.59 17.36 -105.62
N GLU A 1148 58.62 17.68 -106.48
CA GLU A 1148 57.20 17.80 -106.11
C GLU A 1148 56.58 16.44 -105.69
N TYR A 1149 57.05 15.35 -106.33
CA TYR A 1149 56.62 13.98 -106.06
C TYR A 1149 57.01 13.46 -104.66
N GLU A 1150 58.23 13.75 -104.17
CA GLU A 1150 58.67 13.32 -102.83
C GLU A 1150 57.85 14.00 -101.73
N TYR A 1151 57.55 15.30 -101.87
CA TYR A 1151 56.94 16.09 -100.81
C TYR A 1151 55.50 15.64 -100.50
N CYS A 1152 54.70 15.38 -101.54
CA CYS A 1152 53.32 14.90 -101.37
C CYS A 1152 53.21 13.45 -100.85
N ARG A 1153 54.30 12.66 -100.88
CA ARG A 1153 54.35 11.32 -100.28
C ARG A 1153 54.34 11.35 -98.75
N ILE A 1154 54.77 12.46 -98.13
CA ILE A 1154 54.97 12.58 -96.69
C ILE A 1154 53.77 13.23 -95.99
N ALA A 1155 53.11 14.20 -96.64
CA ALA A 1155 52.01 14.98 -96.05
C ALA A 1155 50.72 14.98 -96.92
N PRO A 1156 50.09 13.82 -97.18
CA PRO A 1156 48.95 13.68 -98.10
C PRO A 1156 47.64 14.38 -97.67
N GLN A 1157 47.65 15.07 -96.51
CA GLN A 1157 46.53 15.88 -96.02
C GLN A 1157 46.60 17.35 -96.49
N MET A 1158 47.72 17.76 -97.11
CA MET A 1158 47.93 19.12 -97.61
C MET A 1158 47.03 19.46 -98.80
N PRO A 1159 46.48 20.69 -98.92
CA PRO A 1159 45.74 21.14 -100.11
C PRO A 1159 46.56 21.13 -101.42
N SER A 1160 47.88 21.10 -101.35
CA SER A 1160 48.80 21.01 -102.50
C SER A 1160 49.00 19.58 -103.02
N CYS A 1161 48.32 18.58 -102.45
CA CYS A 1161 48.48 17.17 -102.76
C CYS A 1161 47.12 16.50 -103.04
N ARG A 1162 46.19 17.25 -103.65
CA ARG A 1162 44.84 16.84 -104.06
C ARG A 1162 44.51 17.35 -105.45
#